data_AF-A0A1H8H8T3-F1
#
_entry.id   AF-A0A1H8H8T3-F1
#
_cell.length_a   1.000
_cell.length_b   1.000
_cell.length_c   1.000
_cell.angle_alpha   90.00
_cell.angle_beta   90.00
_cell.angle_gamma   90.00
#
_symmetry.space_group_name_H-M   'P 1'
#
loop_
_entity.id
_entity.type
_entity.pdbx_description
1 polymer ?
#
loop_
_entity_poly.entity_id
_entity_poly.type
_entity_poly.pdbx_seq_one_letter_code
_entity_poly.pdbx_strand_id
1 'polypeptide(L)'
;MVDRKELNEKELKAVAYFAVGVASEGTDHEKDVAAKLSFAGRIVKGLMEPAAQSGFSVGTLQKDLGQDRQATAKALVDAYQAWAEQSTGWPVLSDAEAAASVADLARNGKAIRDQGGRNIDPSLREQLNAFLTSKGGRDFVHERDVAQVEHIHKDALAKMVDSVVYRNANTDDQITLTTIVAKAFNQQEAAGKSLFRAMKGDRASVRPLANVDDVLAYVETHHKNYLATGREHALIGAKVLTRLHNADENSPIGRAWREVLADPLVRPTEIGTDPARPDLAAHYTLIKNLFHAPKKAMTFLDALEQGRAHSEGKITGTGFYTDGTQVVQWNADGKGVTFVDGQWATISRDELGLTRARDGSVDLARVVEGEGRPLLHVEPAVRVATEAVGRALRPGAQGEDVRQLQEQLMRLGYADAQGRPLHADGDYGPGTQAAVRAFQRDHDLVADGLSGRQTLASVRQAVDDRDARFASAHRPHDEVLAAYRGIEPATVGRSPPVEARMDARTPPETIAAYESLEPVTRSAAPLLAPAEAPVAREPVAVPPGSEAPTADATRLLQERLNTLGIGDADGRPLATHGAYDMATRSAVARFQSDHGFAVTGQADASTHEAVKNEAFIATLRDRSPTMAAEPARPAPDTSLAPTWAPAAPMT
;
A
#
# COMPACT_ATOMS: atom_id res chain seq x y z
N MET A 1 -1.49 24.52 -4.83
CA MET A 1 -0.93 23.72 -3.73
C MET A 1 -2.06 22.86 -3.19
N VAL A 2 -1.90 21.54 -3.21
CA VAL A 2 -2.84 20.63 -2.54
C VAL A 2 -2.47 20.63 -1.06
N ASP A 3 -3.45 20.72 -0.18
CA ASP A 3 -3.26 20.69 1.27
C ASP A 3 -2.93 19.25 1.71
N ARG A 4 -1.63 18.90 1.66
CA ARG A 4 -1.15 17.56 2.03
C ARG A 4 -1.11 17.44 3.54
N LYS A 5 -2.20 16.96 4.12
CA LYS A 5 -2.33 16.71 5.54
C LYS A 5 -1.42 15.55 5.98
N GLU A 6 -0.34 15.87 6.68
CA GLU A 6 0.53 14.90 7.34
C GLU A 6 -0.22 14.18 8.48
N LEU A 7 0.10 12.90 8.71
CA LEU A 7 -0.45 12.16 9.86
C LEU A 7 -0.06 12.81 11.19
N ASN A 8 -1.06 13.07 12.03
CA ASN A 8 -0.83 13.62 13.37
C ASN A 8 -0.33 12.53 14.35
N GLU A 9 0.12 12.96 15.55
CA GLU A 9 0.65 12.06 16.59
C GLU A 9 -0.27 10.86 16.90
N LYS A 10 -1.59 11.08 16.99
CA LYS A 10 -2.56 10.01 17.27
C LYS A 10 -2.66 9.03 16.12
N GLU A 11 -2.59 9.50 14.87
CA GLU A 11 -2.60 8.64 13.69
C GLU A 11 -1.32 7.80 13.61
N LEU A 12 -0.14 8.40 13.88
CA LEU A 12 1.13 7.67 13.99
C LEU A 12 1.08 6.57 15.07
N LYS A 13 0.51 6.88 16.24
CA LYS A 13 0.33 5.93 17.34
C LYS A 13 -0.70 4.84 17.00
N ALA A 14 -1.79 5.20 16.31
CA ALA A 14 -2.79 4.24 15.84
C ALA A 14 -2.23 3.26 14.80
N VAL A 15 -1.36 3.71 13.88
CA VAL A 15 -0.63 2.82 12.96
C VAL A 15 0.25 1.84 13.74
N ALA A 16 1.03 2.33 14.71
CA ALA A 16 1.88 1.47 15.54
C ALA A 16 1.06 0.44 16.35
N TYR A 17 -0.06 0.86 16.96
CA TYR A 17 -0.87 -0.02 17.78
C TYR A 17 -1.70 -1.02 16.96
N PHE A 18 -2.49 -0.56 15.99
CA PHE A 18 -3.44 -1.41 15.27
C PHE A 18 -2.80 -2.17 14.09
N ALA A 19 -2.04 -1.51 13.22
CA ALA A 19 -1.46 -2.17 12.06
C ALA A 19 -0.26 -3.05 12.44
N VAL A 20 0.66 -2.55 13.28
CA VAL A 20 1.83 -3.34 13.71
C VAL A 20 1.52 -4.27 14.88
N GLY A 21 0.90 -3.75 15.94
CA GLY A 21 0.49 -4.53 17.10
C GLY A 21 -0.64 -5.51 16.75
N VAL A 22 -1.88 -5.02 16.73
CA VAL A 22 -3.09 -5.88 16.67
C VAL A 22 -3.04 -6.83 15.48
N ALA A 23 -2.89 -6.31 14.26
CA ALA A 23 -3.02 -7.13 13.05
C ALA A 23 -1.88 -8.13 12.83
N SER A 24 -0.66 -7.87 13.33
CA SER A 24 0.48 -8.76 13.07
C SER A 24 1.05 -9.51 14.26
N GLU A 25 1.09 -8.92 15.45
CA GLU A 25 1.76 -9.52 16.63
C GLU A 25 0.73 -9.95 17.68
N GLY A 26 -0.41 -9.25 17.78
CA GLY A 26 -1.53 -9.57 18.68
C GLY A 26 -2.54 -10.59 18.13
N THR A 27 -2.37 -11.08 16.90
CA THR A 27 -3.31 -11.98 16.21
C THR A 27 -2.67 -13.31 15.81
N ASP A 28 -3.30 -14.43 16.17
CA ASP A 28 -3.03 -15.75 15.59
C ASP A 28 -4.34 -16.39 15.09
N HIS A 29 -4.39 -16.79 13.82
CA HIS A 29 -5.59 -17.35 13.18
C HIS A 29 -6.90 -16.59 13.48
N GLU A 30 -6.88 -15.24 13.38
CA GLU A 30 -7.98 -14.31 13.68
C GLU A 30 -8.41 -14.22 15.17
N LYS A 31 -7.62 -14.79 16.09
CA LYS A 31 -7.84 -14.72 17.55
C LYS A 31 -6.92 -13.71 18.21
N ASP A 32 -7.44 -13.07 19.26
CA ASP A 32 -6.69 -12.19 20.16
C ASP A 32 -5.77 -13.04 21.06
N VAL A 33 -4.45 -12.90 20.85
CA VAL A 33 -3.40 -13.57 21.62
C VAL A 33 -2.61 -12.62 22.52
N ALA A 34 -2.95 -11.33 22.55
CA ALA A 34 -2.24 -10.33 23.37
C ALA A 34 -2.32 -10.66 24.88
N ALA A 35 -3.48 -11.16 25.34
CA ALA A 35 -3.75 -11.54 26.72
C ALA A 35 -3.38 -13.01 27.04
N LYS A 36 -2.38 -13.58 26.36
CA LYS A 36 -1.92 -14.97 26.54
C LYS A 36 -0.40 -15.05 26.45
N LEU A 37 0.20 -16.01 27.16
CA LEU A 37 1.63 -16.28 27.09
C LEU A 37 1.95 -17.04 25.78
N SER A 38 2.57 -16.34 24.84
CA SER A 38 2.94 -16.82 23.52
C SER A 38 4.38 -17.35 23.50
N PHE A 39 4.66 -18.36 22.67
CA PHE A 39 6.00 -18.93 22.50
C PHE A 39 6.42 -18.88 21.03
N ALA A 40 7.55 -18.25 20.74
CA ALA A 40 8.09 -18.12 19.40
C ALA A 40 8.82 -19.42 18.97
N GLY A 41 8.05 -20.47 18.68
CA GLY A 41 8.57 -21.77 18.30
C GLY A 41 7.48 -22.84 18.20
N ARG A 42 7.87 -24.11 18.29
CA ARG A 42 6.95 -25.27 18.34
C ARG A 42 7.13 -26.03 19.64
N ILE A 43 6.09 -26.74 20.07
CA ILE A 43 6.18 -27.71 21.16
C ILE A 43 5.98 -29.10 20.58
N VAL A 44 7.03 -29.92 20.61
CA VAL A 44 7.06 -31.27 20.04
C VAL A 44 7.33 -32.25 21.17
N LYS A 45 6.38 -33.17 21.42
CA LYS A 45 6.45 -34.16 22.51
C LYS A 45 6.76 -33.54 23.89
N GLY A 46 6.25 -32.33 24.15
CA GLY A 46 6.49 -31.57 25.39
C GLY A 46 7.77 -30.73 25.42
N LEU A 47 8.65 -30.85 24.42
CA LEU A 47 9.88 -30.05 24.31
C LEU A 47 9.67 -28.82 23.41
N MET A 48 10.27 -27.70 23.80
CA MET A 48 10.29 -26.44 23.08
C MET A 48 11.37 -26.42 22.00
N GLU A 49 10.95 -26.18 20.76
CA GLU A 49 11.78 -25.94 19.59
C GLU A 49 11.66 -24.45 19.20
N PRO A 50 12.53 -23.57 19.73
CA PRO A 50 12.43 -22.12 19.50
C PRO A 50 12.86 -21.72 18.09
N ALA A 51 12.11 -20.82 17.49
CA ALA A 51 12.49 -20.15 16.24
C ALA A 51 13.67 -19.20 16.50
N ALA A 52 14.77 -19.39 15.76
CA ALA A 52 16.00 -18.59 15.90
C ALA A 52 16.47 -18.43 17.36
N GLN A 53 16.54 -17.21 17.90
CA GLN A 53 16.95 -16.94 19.30
C GLN A 53 15.77 -16.53 20.20
N SER A 54 14.53 -16.65 19.74
CA SER A 54 13.36 -16.11 20.43
C SER A 54 12.91 -16.97 21.63
N GLY A 55 12.22 -16.34 22.59
CA GLY A 55 11.68 -17.00 23.79
C GLY A 55 10.15 -16.92 23.88
N PHE A 56 9.66 -16.62 25.08
CA PHE A 56 8.25 -16.30 25.33
C PHE A 56 7.96 -14.81 25.06
N SER A 57 6.71 -14.49 24.81
CA SER A 57 6.22 -13.12 24.59
C SER A 57 4.80 -12.95 25.14
N VAL A 58 4.41 -11.69 25.34
CA VAL A 58 3.08 -11.28 25.78
C VAL A 58 2.76 -9.89 25.23
N GLY A 59 1.48 -9.59 25.07
CA GLY A 59 0.99 -8.28 24.62
C GLY A 59 0.72 -8.16 23.13
N THR A 60 0.13 -7.02 22.76
CA THR A 60 -0.24 -6.69 21.39
C THR A 60 0.98 -6.29 20.58
N LEU A 61 1.92 -5.55 21.18
CA LEU A 61 3.24 -5.25 20.62
C LEU A 61 4.28 -6.11 21.33
N GLN A 62 4.46 -7.33 20.82
CA GLN A 62 5.29 -8.35 21.46
C GLN A 62 6.77 -7.90 21.56
N LYS A 63 7.19 -7.57 22.79
CA LYS A 63 8.61 -7.52 23.17
C LYS A 63 9.01 -8.89 23.71
N ASP A 64 9.92 -9.56 23.00
CA ASP A 64 10.43 -10.89 23.37
C ASP A 64 11.03 -10.88 24.79
N LEU A 65 10.52 -11.74 25.67
CA LEU A 65 11.07 -11.96 27.02
C LEU A 65 12.50 -12.51 26.94
N GLY A 66 12.89 -13.07 25.78
CA GLY A 66 14.27 -13.42 25.43
C GLY A 66 15.15 -12.24 25.01
N GLN A 67 14.69 -10.98 25.04
CA GLN A 67 15.48 -9.79 24.68
C GLN A 67 15.51 -8.67 25.75
N ASP A 68 14.42 -8.45 26.51
CA ASP A 68 14.39 -7.51 27.65
C ASP A 68 14.23 -8.25 29.00
N ARG A 69 15.29 -8.99 29.31
CA ARG A 69 15.14 -10.40 29.74
C ARG A 69 14.56 -10.61 31.12
N GLN A 70 15.17 -9.99 32.12
CA GLN A 70 14.85 -10.28 33.52
C GLN A 70 13.81 -9.32 34.10
N ALA A 71 13.83 -8.05 33.68
CA ALA A 71 12.91 -7.02 34.17
C ALA A 71 11.46 -7.32 33.77
N THR A 72 11.19 -7.68 32.51
CA THR A 72 9.83 -8.00 32.08
C THR A 72 9.34 -9.33 32.68
N ALA A 73 10.18 -10.37 32.68
CA ALA A 73 9.81 -11.66 33.27
C ALA A 73 9.50 -11.52 34.77
N LYS A 74 10.29 -10.72 35.50
CA LYS A 74 10.02 -10.38 36.90
C LYS A 74 8.72 -9.59 37.05
N ALA A 75 8.51 -8.52 36.28
CA ALA A 75 7.29 -7.72 36.35
C ALA A 75 6.00 -8.53 36.09
N LEU A 76 6.05 -9.52 35.19
CA LEU A 76 4.93 -10.44 34.96
C LEU A 76 4.67 -11.35 36.16
N VAL A 77 5.70 -11.92 36.77
CA VAL A 77 5.57 -12.79 37.96
C VAL A 77 5.13 -11.98 39.20
N ASP A 78 5.68 -10.78 39.40
CA ASP A 78 5.29 -9.86 40.47
C ASP A 78 3.80 -9.46 40.34
N ALA A 79 3.36 -9.10 39.13
CA ALA A 79 1.97 -8.73 38.86
C ALA A 79 1.01 -9.92 39.02
N TYR A 80 1.45 -11.14 38.67
CA TYR A 80 0.74 -12.37 38.97
C TYR A 80 0.60 -12.60 40.47
N GLN A 81 1.68 -12.50 41.25
CA GLN A 81 1.64 -12.69 42.71
C GLN A 81 0.68 -11.69 43.38
N ALA A 82 0.78 -10.40 43.05
CA ALA A 82 -0.11 -9.36 43.58
C ALA A 82 -1.60 -9.57 43.24
N TRP A 83 -1.88 -10.19 42.08
CA TRP A 83 -3.25 -10.59 41.71
C TRP A 83 -3.70 -11.87 42.44
N ALA A 84 -2.82 -12.86 42.59
CA ALA A 84 -3.10 -14.12 43.27
C ALA A 84 -3.39 -13.91 44.77
N GLU A 85 -2.67 -12.99 45.43
CA GLU A 85 -2.95 -12.57 46.82
C GLU A 85 -4.39 -12.06 47.04
N GLN A 86 -5.01 -11.51 45.99
CA GLN A 86 -6.35 -10.94 46.01
C GLN A 86 -7.41 -11.87 45.40
N SER A 87 -7.01 -13.04 44.88
CA SER A 87 -7.87 -13.92 44.08
C SER A 87 -8.10 -15.28 44.75
N THR A 88 -9.36 -15.65 44.95
CA THR A 88 -9.70 -16.97 45.49
C THR A 88 -9.41 -18.08 44.49
N GLY A 89 -8.66 -19.10 44.91
CA GLY A 89 -8.41 -20.32 44.12
C GLY A 89 -7.13 -20.32 43.27
N TRP A 90 -6.32 -19.25 43.32
CA TRP A 90 -5.02 -19.18 42.63
C TRP A 90 -3.88 -19.17 43.66
N PRO A 91 -2.83 -20.00 43.49
CA PRO A 91 -1.75 -20.11 44.48
C PRO A 91 -0.78 -18.93 44.38
N VAL A 92 -0.38 -18.37 45.52
CA VAL A 92 0.76 -17.45 45.59
C VAL A 92 2.05 -18.27 45.57
N LEU A 93 2.98 -17.93 44.67
CA LEU A 93 4.29 -18.59 44.58
C LEU A 93 5.17 -18.22 45.78
N SER A 94 5.94 -19.18 46.30
CA SER A 94 7.07 -18.88 47.20
C SER A 94 8.18 -18.14 46.46
N ASP A 95 9.07 -17.46 47.20
CA ASP A 95 10.22 -16.73 46.62
C ASP A 95 11.07 -17.60 45.68
N ALA A 96 11.23 -18.88 46.01
CA ALA A 96 11.99 -19.84 45.20
C ALA A 96 11.27 -20.20 43.89
N GLU A 97 9.95 -20.41 43.94
CA GLU A 97 9.12 -20.68 42.76
C GLU A 97 9.00 -19.45 41.87
N ALA A 98 8.87 -18.25 42.45
CA ALA A 98 8.86 -16.99 41.72
C ALA A 98 10.22 -16.76 41.01
N ALA A 99 11.34 -16.93 41.71
CA ALA A 99 12.67 -16.81 41.12
C ALA A 99 12.92 -17.84 39.99
N ALA A 100 12.47 -19.09 40.18
CA ALA A 100 12.53 -20.12 39.15
C ALA A 100 11.66 -19.75 37.93
N SER A 101 10.43 -19.25 38.16
CA SER A 101 9.50 -18.81 37.11
C SER A 101 10.09 -17.67 36.26
N VAL A 102 10.70 -16.67 36.91
CA VAL A 102 11.40 -15.58 36.21
C VAL A 102 12.57 -16.10 35.39
N ALA A 103 13.39 -16.99 35.96
CA ALA A 103 14.52 -17.60 35.25
C ALA A 103 14.04 -18.43 34.03
N ASP A 104 12.89 -19.07 34.13
CA ASP A 104 12.31 -19.91 33.08
C ASP A 104 11.70 -19.11 31.92
N LEU A 105 11.00 -18.02 32.22
CA LEU A 105 10.41 -17.09 31.25
C LEU A 105 11.46 -16.24 30.52
N ALA A 106 12.55 -15.89 31.20
CA ALA A 106 13.66 -15.09 30.64
C ALA A 106 14.56 -15.86 29.65
N ARG A 107 14.31 -17.15 29.40
CA ARG A 107 15.13 -17.98 28.51
C ARG A 107 14.91 -17.60 27.05
N ASN A 108 15.98 -17.20 26.38
CA ASN A 108 16.01 -17.05 24.94
C ASN A 108 16.17 -18.42 24.24
N GLY A 109 15.97 -18.46 22.92
CA GLY A 109 16.01 -19.68 22.14
C GLY A 109 17.35 -20.44 22.17
N LYS A 110 18.48 -19.76 22.48
CA LYS A 110 19.75 -20.46 22.73
C LYS A 110 19.70 -21.19 24.06
N ALA A 111 19.33 -20.50 25.15
CA ALA A 111 19.24 -21.09 26.48
C ALA A 111 18.22 -22.24 26.53
N ILE A 112 17.11 -22.15 25.79
CA ILE A 112 16.13 -23.24 25.65
C ILE A 112 16.78 -24.47 24.99
N ARG A 113 17.53 -24.31 23.90
CA ARG A 113 18.25 -25.42 23.24
C ARG A 113 19.37 -26.00 24.12
N ASP A 114 20.14 -25.14 24.78
CA ASP A 114 21.20 -25.56 25.71
C ASP A 114 20.62 -26.40 26.87
N GLN A 115 19.36 -26.16 27.25
CA GLN A 115 18.60 -26.92 28.25
C GLN A 115 17.73 -28.05 27.65
N GLY A 116 18.10 -28.56 26.46
CA GLY A 116 17.43 -29.71 25.83
C GLY A 116 15.97 -29.47 25.43
N GLY A 117 15.55 -28.21 25.26
CA GLY A 117 14.16 -27.86 24.93
C GLY A 117 13.20 -27.95 26.13
N ARG A 118 13.68 -28.00 27.38
CA ARG A 118 12.81 -28.06 28.57
C ARG A 118 11.76 -26.93 28.57
N ASN A 119 10.47 -27.27 28.58
CA ASN A 119 9.36 -26.30 28.67
C ASN A 119 9.30 -25.63 30.06
N ILE A 120 8.46 -24.61 30.22
CA ILE A 120 8.05 -24.10 31.54
C ILE A 120 7.06 -25.07 32.19
N ASP A 121 6.87 -24.96 33.50
CA ASP A 121 5.89 -25.77 34.21
C ASP A 121 4.45 -25.55 33.66
N PRO A 122 3.67 -26.61 33.38
CA PRO A 122 2.31 -26.48 32.85
C PRO A 122 1.36 -25.71 33.78
N SER A 123 1.47 -25.91 35.10
CA SER A 123 0.64 -25.25 36.11
C SER A 123 0.98 -23.76 36.21
N LEU A 124 2.27 -23.40 36.18
CA LEU A 124 2.71 -22.01 36.04
C LEU A 124 2.14 -21.36 34.76
N ARG A 125 2.17 -22.10 33.64
CA ARG A 125 1.60 -21.60 32.37
C ARG A 125 0.10 -21.36 32.48
N GLU A 126 -0.64 -22.23 33.16
CA GLU A 126 -2.08 -22.07 33.42
C GLU A 126 -2.35 -20.84 34.28
N GLN A 127 -1.65 -20.73 35.42
CA GLN A 127 -1.72 -19.60 36.36
C GLN A 127 -1.48 -18.25 35.67
N LEU A 128 -0.40 -18.14 34.88
CA LEU A 128 -0.07 -16.91 34.16
C LEU A 128 -1.12 -16.56 33.10
N ASN A 129 -1.70 -17.54 32.40
CA ASN A 129 -2.77 -17.27 31.43
C ASN A 129 -4.10 -16.88 32.12
N ALA A 130 -4.40 -17.44 33.29
CA ALA A 130 -5.54 -17.02 34.10
C ALA A 130 -5.38 -15.56 34.57
N PHE A 131 -4.19 -15.19 35.06
CA PHE A 131 -3.85 -13.80 35.35
C PHE A 131 -4.03 -12.90 34.13
N LEU A 132 -3.43 -13.24 32.99
CA LEU A 132 -3.47 -12.42 31.77
C LEU A 132 -4.89 -12.19 31.22
N THR A 133 -5.83 -13.10 31.48
CA THR A 133 -7.24 -12.93 31.10
C THR A 133 -8.09 -12.12 32.10
N SER A 134 -7.60 -11.90 33.33
CA SER A 134 -8.24 -11.07 34.36
C SER A 134 -8.30 -9.57 33.98
N LYS A 135 -8.85 -8.69 34.85
CA LYS A 135 -8.70 -7.23 34.65
C LYS A 135 -7.23 -6.82 34.77
N GLY A 136 -6.58 -7.17 35.89
CA GLY A 136 -5.21 -6.76 36.18
C GLY A 136 -4.18 -7.25 35.16
N GLY A 137 -4.35 -8.46 34.61
CA GLY A 137 -3.47 -8.97 33.55
C GLY A 137 -3.67 -8.27 32.20
N ARG A 138 -4.91 -7.90 31.86
CA ARG A 138 -5.19 -7.07 30.68
C ARG A 138 -4.66 -5.65 30.83
N ASP A 139 -4.72 -5.09 32.04
CA ASP A 139 -4.14 -3.78 32.37
C ASP A 139 -2.60 -3.83 32.26
N PHE A 140 -1.96 -4.84 32.86
CA PHE A 140 -0.51 -5.08 32.74
C PHE A 140 -0.05 -5.20 31.28
N VAL A 141 -0.79 -5.94 30.45
CA VAL A 141 -0.52 -6.05 29.01
C VAL A 141 -0.64 -4.69 28.33
N HIS A 142 -1.73 -3.98 28.60
CA HIS A 142 -2.03 -2.71 27.96
C HIS A 142 -0.99 -1.63 28.30
N GLU A 143 -0.60 -1.49 29.57
CA GLU A 143 0.43 -0.51 30.00
C GLU A 143 1.77 -0.75 29.30
N ARG A 144 2.11 -2.01 29.03
CA ARG A 144 3.31 -2.38 28.27
C ARG A 144 3.18 -2.07 26.78
N ASP A 145 2.03 -2.35 26.18
CA ASP A 145 1.74 -1.98 24.79
C ASP A 145 1.84 -0.46 24.61
N VAL A 146 1.25 0.33 25.54
CA VAL A 146 1.37 1.79 25.58
C VAL A 146 2.83 2.23 25.66
N ALA A 147 3.59 1.72 26.62
CA ALA A 147 5.00 2.08 26.79
C ALA A 147 5.85 1.74 25.53
N GLN A 148 5.52 0.65 24.83
CA GLN A 148 6.19 0.26 23.59
C GLN A 148 5.77 1.14 22.40
N VAL A 149 4.51 1.58 22.29
CA VAL A 149 4.08 2.57 21.30
C VAL A 149 4.77 3.91 21.53
N GLU A 150 4.81 4.41 22.77
CA GLU A 150 5.48 5.67 23.11
C GLU A 150 6.98 5.61 22.80
N HIS A 151 7.64 4.47 23.07
CA HIS A 151 9.03 4.24 22.72
C HIS A 151 9.25 4.28 21.20
N ILE A 152 8.48 3.52 20.41
CA ILE A 152 8.55 3.51 18.94
C ILE A 152 8.26 4.91 18.37
N HIS A 153 7.25 5.60 18.90
CA HIS A 153 6.88 6.93 18.45
C HIS A 153 8.01 7.93 18.69
N LYS A 154 8.49 8.04 19.94
CA LYS A 154 9.58 8.94 20.34
C LYS A 154 10.87 8.65 19.59
N ASP A 155 11.24 7.38 19.45
CA ASP A 155 12.57 7.03 18.93
C ASP A 155 12.65 6.91 17.41
N ALA A 156 11.52 6.69 16.74
CA ALA A 156 11.44 6.53 15.28
C ALA A 156 10.45 7.50 14.62
N LEU A 157 9.15 7.39 14.93
CA LEU A 157 8.08 7.99 14.12
C LEU A 157 8.12 9.52 14.15
N ALA A 158 8.28 10.12 15.33
CA ALA A 158 8.40 11.57 15.51
C ALA A 158 9.64 12.18 14.81
N LYS A 159 10.61 11.36 14.39
CA LYS A 159 11.82 11.79 13.67
C LYS A 159 11.76 11.42 12.16
N MET A 160 10.78 10.61 11.77
CA MET A 160 10.58 10.10 10.40
C MET A 160 9.81 11.11 9.56
N VAL A 161 8.87 11.83 10.19
CA VAL A 161 8.09 12.89 9.55
C VAL A 161 8.97 13.95 8.87
N ASP A 162 10.15 14.26 9.42
CA ASP A 162 11.12 15.17 8.81
C ASP A 162 11.76 14.66 7.49
N SER A 163 11.71 13.36 7.23
CA SER A 163 12.43 12.76 6.09
C SER A 163 11.80 13.17 4.75
N VAL A 164 12.65 13.35 3.73
CA VAL A 164 12.20 13.76 2.38
C VAL A 164 11.21 12.75 1.80
N VAL A 165 11.44 11.45 2.02
CA VAL A 165 10.55 10.37 1.57
C VAL A 165 9.15 10.50 2.17
N TYR A 166 9.06 10.86 3.46
CA TYR A 166 7.78 10.98 4.15
C TYR A 166 7.01 12.26 3.77
N ARG A 167 7.70 13.40 3.67
CA ARG A 167 7.08 14.68 3.26
C ARG A 167 6.63 14.69 1.80
N ASN A 168 7.29 13.91 0.94
CA ASN A 168 6.91 13.76 -0.46
C ASN A 168 5.78 12.73 -0.69
N ALA A 169 5.53 11.85 0.28
CA ALA A 169 4.48 10.83 0.22
C ALA A 169 3.06 11.44 0.31
N ASN A 170 2.08 10.73 -0.25
CA ASN A 170 0.66 10.95 0.05
C ASN A 170 0.30 10.22 1.38
N THR A 171 -0.93 10.39 1.87
CA THR A 171 -1.31 9.86 3.19
C THR A 171 -1.31 8.33 3.25
N ASP A 172 -1.69 7.64 2.17
CA ASP A 172 -1.60 6.17 2.05
C ASP A 172 -0.14 5.67 2.14
N ASP A 173 0.76 6.33 1.43
CA ASP A 173 2.20 6.07 1.46
C ASP A 173 2.77 6.43 2.85
N GLN A 174 2.30 7.49 3.52
CA GLN A 174 2.68 7.84 4.89
C GLN A 174 2.24 6.77 5.91
N ILE A 175 1.02 6.24 5.81
CA ILE A 175 0.54 5.11 6.63
C ILE A 175 1.43 3.88 6.40
N THR A 176 1.78 3.60 5.15
CA THR A 176 2.65 2.48 4.76
C THR A 176 4.07 2.64 5.32
N LEU A 177 4.70 3.81 5.14
CA LEU A 177 6.03 4.13 5.68
C LEU A 177 6.06 4.04 7.21
N THR A 178 5.04 4.60 7.88
CA THR A 178 4.87 4.51 9.34
C THR A 178 4.79 3.06 9.80
N THR A 179 4.03 2.22 9.10
CA THR A 179 3.90 0.78 9.39
C THR A 179 5.25 0.07 9.27
N ILE A 180 5.99 0.29 8.18
CA ILE A 180 7.29 -0.38 7.94
C ILE A 180 8.30 0.03 9.02
N VAL A 181 8.40 1.31 9.34
CA VAL A 181 9.34 1.82 10.36
C VAL A 181 8.95 1.34 11.76
N ALA A 182 7.69 1.44 12.15
CA ALA A 182 7.21 0.92 13.43
C ALA A 182 7.47 -0.59 13.57
N LYS A 183 7.23 -1.37 12.50
CA LYS A 183 7.50 -2.82 12.48
C LYS A 183 8.98 -3.13 12.67
N ALA A 184 9.87 -2.43 11.95
CA ALA A 184 11.31 -2.62 12.05
C ALA A 184 11.84 -2.27 13.45
N PHE A 185 11.36 -1.19 14.07
CA PHE A 185 11.73 -0.82 15.44
C PHE A 185 11.18 -1.79 16.49
N ASN A 186 9.94 -2.27 16.33
CA ASN A 186 9.34 -3.23 17.27
C ASN A 186 10.12 -4.56 17.31
N GLN A 187 10.55 -5.06 16.15
CA GLN A 187 11.25 -6.35 16.06
C GLN A 187 12.74 -6.24 16.38
N GLN A 188 13.43 -5.20 15.90
CA GLN A 188 14.85 -4.98 16.20
C GLN A 188 15.24 -3.52 15.97
N GLU A 189 15.45 -2.76 17.05
CA GLU A 189 15.86 -1.35 16.97
C GLU A 189 17.07 -1.10 16.05
N ALA A 190 18.05 -2.00 16.01
CA ALA A 190 19.22 -1.84 15.16
C ALA A 190 18.87 -1.88 13.65
N ALA A 191 17.92 -2.72 13.26
CA ALA A 191 17.37 -2.77 11.91
C ALA A 191 16.54 -1.52 11.61
N GLY A 192 15.63 -1.15 12.52
CA GLY A 192 14.86 0.09 12.43
C GLY A 192 15.74 1.33 12.26
N LYS A 193 16.77 1.48 13.10
CA LYS A 193 17.78 2.56 13.02
C LYS A 193 18.58 2.51 11.71
N SER A 194 18.77 1.34 11.10
CA SER A 194 19.41 1.23 9.77
C SER A 194 18.49 1.70 8.64
N LEU A 195 17.25 1.22 8.62
CA LEU A 195 16.22 1.64 7.67
C LEU A 195 15.98 3.15 7.72
N PHE A 196 15.83 3.69 8.93
CA PHE A 196 15.62 5.12 9.17
C PHE A 196 16.74 5.99 8.60
N ARG A 197 18.02 5.59 8.79
CA ARG A 197 19.17 6.30 8.19
C ARG A 197 19.18 6.22 6.65
N ALA A 198 18.72 5.11 6.08
CA ALA A 198 18.58 5.00 4.63
C ALA A 198 17.49 5.96 4.09
N MET A 199 16.36 6.09 4.80
CA MET A 199 15.29 7.04 4.46
C MET A 199 15.70 8.51 4.61
N LYS A 200 16.67 8.84 5.47
CA LYS A 200 17.21 10.21 5.59
C LYS A 200 18.25 10.57 4.52
N GLY A 201 18.76 9.61 3.75
CA GLY A 201 19.78 9.85 2.72
C GLY A 201 21.21 9.98 3.25
N ASP A 202 21.47 9.67 4.53
CA ASP A 202 22.77 9.80 5.20
C ASP A 202 23.87 8.83 4.70
N ARG A 203 23.69 8.19 3.53
CA ARG A 203 24.63 7.22 2.94
C ARG A 203 24.87 7.52 1.47
N ALA A 204 26.06 8.07 1.18
CA ALA A 204 26.57 8.34 -0.18
C ALA A 204 26.74 7.09 -1.08
N SER A 205 26.50 5.88 -0.56
CA SER A 205 26.75 4.59 -1.25
C SER A 205 25.48 3.73 -1.43
N VAL A 206 24.29 4.28 -1.21
CA VAL A 206 23.00 3.61 -1.45
C VAL A 206 22.17 4.46 -2.41
N ARG A 207 21.43 3.83 -3.33
CA ARG A 207 20.44 4.54 -4.18
C ARG A 207 19.53 5.37 -3.27
N PRO A 208 19.33 6.68 -3.52
CA PRO A 208 18.40 7.47 -2.72
C PRO A 208 17.03 6.81 -2.70
N LEU A 209 16.50 6.56 -1.51
CA LEU A 209 15.10 6.15 -1.38
C LEU A 209 14.28 7.41 -1.66
N ALA A 210 13.45 7.42 -2.70
CA ALA A 210 12.69 8.62 -3.10
C ALA A 210 11.20 8.51 -2.75
N ASN A 211 10.68 7.30 -2.64
CA ASN A 211 9.26 6.99 -2.43
C ASN A 211 9.08 5.70 -1.60
N VAL A 212 7.81 5.31 -1.35
CA VAL A 212 7.48 4.09 -0.60
C VAL A 212 7.97 2.80 -1.26
N ASP A 213 8.02 2.75 -2.60
CA ASP A 213 8.40 1.55 -3.34
C ASP A 213 9.92 1.29 -3.23
N ASP A 214 10.74 2.35 -3.23
CA ASP A 214 12.17 2.25 -2.89
C ASP A 214 12.39 1.75 -1.46
N VAL A 215 11.60 2.21 -0.50
CA VAL A 215 11.68 1.76 0.92
C VAL A 215 11.29 0.29 1.05
N LEU A 216 10.23 -0.14 0.36
CA LEU A 216 9.83 -1.55 0.28
C LEU A 216 10.93 -2.41 -0.35
N ALA A 217 11.50 -1.98 -1.49
CA ALA A 217 12.60 -2.68 -2.15
C ALA A 217 13.88 -2.74 -1.28
N TYR A 218 14.18 -1.68 -0.52
CA TYR A 218 15.28 -1.66 0.44
C TYR A 218 15.08 -2.71 1.55
N VAL A 219 13.87 -2.79 2.10
CA VAL A 219 13.49 -3.80 3.10
C VAL A 219 13.60 -5.22 2.53
N GLU A 220 13.13 -5.44 1.30
CA GLU A 220 13.19 -6.75 0.63
C GLU A 220 14.61 -7.18 0.25
N THR A 221 15.53 -6.24 0.08
CA THR A 221 16.93 -6.56 -0.22
C THR A 221 17.76 -6.77 1.04
N HIS A 222 17.57 -5.95 2.08
CA HIS A 222 18.44 -5.90 3.25
C HIS A 222 17.88 -6.59 4.52
N HIS A 223 16.57 -6.85 4.59
CA HIS A 223 15.90 -7.32 5.81
C HIS A 223 15.04 -8.60 5.60
N LYS A 224 15.29 -9.35 4.51
CA LYS A 224 14.55 -10.53 4.04
C LYS A 224 13.95 -11.43 5.11
N ASN A 225 14.76 -11.87 6.09
CA ASN A 225 14.35 -12.90 7.04
C ASN A 225 13.62 -12.35 8.28
N TYR A 226 13.83 -11.07 8.62
CA TYR A 226 13.23 -10.47 9.82
C TYR A 226 11.85 -9.89 9.51
N LEU A 227 11.73 -9.21 8.37
CA LEU A 227 10.50 -8.55 7.91
C LEU A 227 9.71 -9.39 6.87
N ALA A 228 9.71 -10.72 6.95
CA ALA A 228 8.94 -11.57 6.03
C ALA A 228 7.47 -11.76 6.49
N THR A 229 7.25 -12.64 7.47
CA THR A 229 5.91 -13.15 7.82
C THR A 229 5.02 -12.08 8.48
N GLY A 230 5.52 -11.39 9.51
CA GLY A 230 4.77 -10.33 10.18
C GLY A 230 4.57 -9.06 9.35
N ARG A 231 5.37 -8.86 8.29
CA ARG A 231 5.25 -7.68 7.42
C ARG A 231 3.96 -7.73 6.60
N GLU A 232 3.60 -8.89 6.06
CA GLU A 232 2.36 -9.02 5.28
C GLU A 232 1.14 -8.70 6.11
N HIS A 233 1.05 -9.23 7.34
CA HIS A 233 -0.04 -8.92 8.25
C HIS A 233 -0.07 -7.43 8.61
N ALA A 234 1.09 -6.83 8.90
CA ALA A 234 1.18 -5.40 9.20
C ALA A 234 0.77 -4.51 8.01
N LEU A 235 1.19 -4.84 6.79
CA LEU A 235 0.81 -4.10 5.58
C LEU A 235 -0.67 -4.30 5.19
N ILE A 236 -1.28 -5.44 5.48
CA ILE A 236 -2.73 -5.62 5.31
C ILE A 236 -3.48 -4.83 6.40
N GLY A 237 -2.96 -4.77 7.64
CA GLY A 237 -3.46 -3.86 8.68
C GLY A 237 -3.36 -2.39 8.25
N ALA A 238 -2.25 -1.98 7.62
CA ALA A 238 -2.09 -0.64 7.07
C ALA A 238 -3.20 -0.29 6.06
N LYS A 239 -3.57 -1.23 5.17
CA LYS A 239 -4.70 -1.04 4.24
C LYS A 239 -6.05 -0.86 4.96
N VAL A 240 -6.30 -1.58 6.05
CA VAL A 240 -7.49 -1.36 6.89
C VAL A 240 -7.46 0.06 7.46
N LEU A 241 -6.32 0.53 7.97
CA LEU A 241 -6.19 1.89 8.49
C LEU A 241 -6.39 2.96 7.41
N THR A 242 -5.88 2.75 6.19
CA THR A 242 -6.16 3.61 5.03
C THR A 242 -7.66 3.72 4.74
N ARG A 243 -8.41 2.60 4.74
CA ARG A 243 -9.87 2.63 4.59
C ARG A 243 -10.55 3.42 5.72
N LEU A 244 -10.13 3.20 6.96
CA LEU A 244 -10.68 3.90 8.12
C LEU A 244 -10.39 5.42 8.08
N HIS A 245 -9.20 5.82 7.63
CA HIS A 245 -8.83 7.22 7.46
C HIS A 245 -9.62 7.92 6.33
N ASN A 246 -9.89 7.21 5.24
CA ASN A 246 -10.64 7.71 4.09
C ASN A 246 -12.17 7.51 4.17
N ALA A 247 -12.68 6.95 5.29
CA ALA A 247 -14.12 6.71 5.47
C ALA A 247 -14.89 8.02 5.72
N ASP A 248 -16.11 8.12 5.17
CA ASP A 248 -17.03 9.24 5.44
C ASP A 248 -17.24 9.40 6.95
N GLU A 249 -16.96 10.60 7.48
CA GLU A 249 -17.00 10.93 8.92
C GLU A 249 -18.37 10.77 9.59
N ASN A 250 -19.44 10.73 8.79
CA ASN A 250 -20.83 10.52 9.19
C ASN A 250 -21.26 9.05 9.04
N SER A 251 -20.50 8.24 8.31
CA SER A 251 -20.75 6.79 8.24
C SER A 251 -20.54 6.13 9.62
N PRO A 252 -21.17 4.97 9.88
CA PRO A 252 -20.97 4.23 11.13
C PRO A 252 -19.48 3.89 11.37
N ILE A 253 -18.75 3.57 10.29
CA ILE A 253 -17.32 3.25 10.34
C ILE A 253 -16.48 4.50 10.64
N GLY A 254 -16.71 5.61 9.93
CA GLY A 254 -15.98 6.86 10.16
C GLY A 254 -16.22 7.44 11.55
N ARG A 255 -17.45 7.37 12.08
CA ARG A 255 -17.75 7.73 13.47
C ARG A 255 -17.01 6.82 14.46
N ALA A 256 -17.09 5.50 14.29
CA ALA A 256 -16.39 4.56 15.18
C ALA A 256 -14.87 4.75 15.17
N TRP A 257 -14.29 5.00 13.98
CA TRP A 257 -12.87 5.30 13.86
C TRP A 257 -12.50 6.63 14.52
N ARG A 258 -13.28 7.69 14.34
CA ARG A 258 -13.06 9.00 14.96
C ARG A 258 -13.10 8.95 16.49
N GLU A 259 -14.04 8.20 17.08
CA GLU A 259 -14.14 8.05 18.54
C GLU A 259 -12.98 7.23 19.12
N VAL A 260 -12.46 6.22 18.39
CA VAL A 260 -11.25 5.47 18.75
C VAL A 260 -9.98 6.30 18.53
N LEU A 261 -9.85 7.02 17.42
CA LEU A 261 -8.68 7.86 17.11
C LEU A 261 -8.53 9.06 18.06
N ALA A 262 -9.60 9.44 18.77
CA ALA A 262 -9.52 10.42 19.86
C ALA A 262 -8.56 9.95 20.98
N ASP A 263 -8.48 8.65 21.23
CA ASP A 263 -7.49 8.00 22.10
C ASP A 263 -7.21 6.57 21.58
N PRO A 264 -6.27 6.39 20.64
CA PRO A 264 -6.02 5.09 20.00
C PRO A 264 -5.36 4.08 20.95
N LEU A 265 -4.96 4.53 22.15
CA LEU A 265 -4.38 3.74 23.22
C LEU A 265 -5.31 3.71 24.45
N VAL A 266 -6.63 3.83 24.25
CA VAL A 266 -7.62 3.76 25.33
C VAL A 266 -7.55 2.43 26.08
N ARG A 267 -7.65 2.49 27.42
CA ARG A 267 -7.57 1.30 28.28
C ARG A 267 -8.78 0.38 28.08
N PRO A 268 -8.60 -0.86 27.60
CA PRO A 268 -9.71 -1.73 27.17
C PRO A 268 -10.55 -2.30 28.33
N THR A 269 -10.13 -2.12 29.58
CA THR A 269 -10.85 -2.57 30.78
C THR A 269 -11.74 -1.47 31.40
N GLU A 270 -11.57 -0.22 30.97
CA GLU A 270 -12.28 0.97 31.47
C GLU A 270 -13.10 1.67 30.36
N ILE A 271 -12.98 1.18 29.12
CA ILE A 271 -13.61 1.79 27.94
C ILE A 271 -15.15 1.90 27.98
N GLY A 272 -15.81 1.08 28.80
CA GLY A 272 -17.26 1.13 29.01
C GLY A 272 -17.71 2.04 30.15
N THR A 273 -16.81 2.80 30.79
CA THR A 273 -17.15 3.68 31.93
C THR A 273 -17.17 5.17 31.58
N ASP A 274 -16.94 5.53 30.31
CA ASP A 274 -16.94 6.93 29.85
C ASP A 274 -18.38 7.40 29.50
N PRO A 275 -19.02 8.25 30.33
CA PRO A 275 -20.38 8.71 30.07
C PRO A 275 -20.48 9.70 28.88
N ALA A 276 -19.35 10.27 28.43
CA ALA A 276 -19.32 11.17 27.27
C ALA A 276 -19.20 10.41 25.94
N ARG A 277 -18.80 9.13 25.98
CA ARG A 277 -18.67 8.25 24.81
C ARG A 277 -19.29 6.86 25.08
N PRO A 278 -20.63 6.77 25.24
CA PRO A 278 -21.30 5.53 25.63
C PRO A 278 -21.12 4.38 24.62
N ASP A 279 -20.93 4.70 23.34
CA ASP A 279 -20.76 3.72 22.26
C ASP A 279 -19.30 3.21 22.13
N LEU A 280 -18.34 3.81 22.85
CA LEU A 280 -16.89 3.61 22.63
C LEU A 280 -16.45 2.15 22.78
N ALA A 281 -17.06 1.40 23.69
CA ALA A 281 -16.80 -0.02 23.87
C ALA A 281 -17.16 -0.83 22.61
N ALA A 282 -18.25 -0.47 21.92
CA ALA A 282 -18.64 -1.08 20.65
C ALA A 282 -17.72 -0.60 19.51
N HIS A 283 -17.44 0.70 19.41
CA HIS A 283 -16.55 1.24 18.38
C HIS A 283 -15.15 0.61 18.43
N TYR A 284 -14.53 0.58 19.61
CA TYR A 284 -13.22 -0.03 19.80
C TYR A 284 -13.22 -1.53 19.53
N THR A 285 -14.28 -2.24 19.92
CA THR A 285 -14.42 -3.68 19.60
C THR A 285 -14.52 -3.90 18.09
N LEU A 286 -15.28 -3.07 17.36
CA LEU A 286 -15.34 -3.11 15.90
C LEU A 286 -13.97 -2.86 15.28
N ILE A 287 -13.34 -1.73 15.63
CA ILE A 287 -12.04 -1.34 15.07
C ILE A 287 -11.00 -2.43 15.35
N LYS A 288 -10.83 -2.88 16.60
CA LYS A 288 -9.87 -3.95 16.92
C LYS A 288 -10.16 -5.24 16.13
N ASN A 289 -11.43 -5.60 15.94
CA ASN A 289 -11.82 -6.78 15.18
C ASN A 289 -11.57 -6.67 13.67
N LEU A 290 -11.66 -5.47 13.07
CA LEU A 290 -11.23 -5.25 11.69
C LEU A 290 -9.73 -5.58 11.54
N PHE A 291 -8.89 -5.19 12.50
CA PHE A 291 -7.46 -5.53 12.50
C PHE A 291 -7.16 -7.00 12.85
N HIS A 292 -7.99 -7.69 13.64
CA HIS A 292 -7.84 -9.14 13.89
C HIS A 292 -8.09 -10.00 12.63
N ALA A 293 -8.93 -9.55 11.69
CA ALA A 293 -9.26 -10.30 10.48
C ALA A 293 -9.18 -9.41 9.22
N PRO A 294 -8.01 -8.81 8.92
CA PRO A 294 -7.94 -7.64 8.07
C PRO A 294 -8.22 -7.95 6.59
N LYS A 295 -8.05 -9.21 6.15
CA LYS A 295 -8.47 -9.65 4.81
C LYS A 295 -10.00 -9.63 4.62
N LYS A 296 -10.77 -10.01 5.66
CA LYS A 296 -12.24 -9.98 5.67
C LYS A 296 -12.78 -8.58 5.94
N ALA A 297 -12.05 -7.81 6.75
CA ALA A 297 -12.35 -6.40 6.98
C ALA A 297 -12.39 -5.62 5.66
N MET A 298 -11.42 -5.81 4.75
CA MET A 298 -11.40 -5.12 3.46
C MET A 298 -12.65 -5.42 2.61
N THR A 299 -13.04 -6.70 2.46
CA THR A 299 -14.23 -7.09 1.68
C THR A 299 -15.54 -6.59 2.27
N PHE A 300 -15.61 -6.48 3.59
CA PHE A 300 -16.72 -5.91 4.35
C PHE A 300 -16.81 -4.39 4.22
N LEU A 301 -15.68 -3.68 4.38
CA LEU A 301 -15.60 -2.21 4.21
C LEU A 301 -15.95 -1.80 2.77
N ASP A 302 -15.46 -2.54 1.76
CA ASP A 302 -15.85 -2.40 0.35
C ASP A 302 -17.35 -2.55 0.08
N ALA A 303 -18.07 -3.29 0.94
CA ALA A 303 -19.51 -3.45 0.80
C ALA A 303 -20.27 -2.28 1.46
N LEU A 304 -19.86 -1.87 2.66
CA LEU A 304 -20.40 -0.72 3.38
C LEU A 304 -20.23 0.60 2.60
N GLU A 305 -19.02 0.88 2.13
CA GLU A 305 -18.72 2.09 1.32
C GLU A 305 -19.58 2.18 0.06
N GLN A 306 -20.08 1.04 -0.44
CA GLN A 306 -20.89 0.94 -1.65
C GLN A 306 -22.38 0.73 -1.36
N GLY A 307 -22.81 0.76 -0.09
CA GLY A 307 -24.20 0.51 0.30
C GLY A 307 -24.72 -0.88 -0.09
N ARG A 308 -23.86 -1.91 -0.07
CA ARG A 308 -24.18 -3.27 -0.53
C ARG A 308 -24.19 -4.30 0.60
N ALA A 309 -25.08 -5.27 0.48
CA ALA A 309 -25.07 -6.48 1.29
C ALA A 309 -23.75 -7.27 1.19
N HIS A 310 -23.28 -7.78 2.32
CA HIS A 310 -22.12 -8.67 2.43
C HIS A 310 -22.29 -9.62 3.62
N SER A 311 -21.96 -10.90 3.42
CA SER A 311 -22.09 -11.95 4.44
C SER A 311 -20.88 -12.90 4.41
N GLU A 312 -19.93 -12.73 5.32
CA GLU A 312 -18.71 -13.54 5.39
C GLU A 312 -18.51 -14.15 6.78
N GLY A 313 -18.15 -15.43 6.82
CA GLY A 313 -17.82 -16.17 8.04
C GLY A 313 -18.82 -17.26 8.44
N LYS A 314 -18.64 -17.75 9.67
CA LYS A 314 -19.47 -18.78 10.32
C LYS A 314 -19.61 -18.42 11.79
N ILE A 315 -20.68 -18.88 12.45
CA ILE A 315 -20.90 -18.59 13.87
C ILE A 315 -19.68 -18.96 14.73
N THR A 316 -19.06 -20.12 14.50
CA THR A 316 -17.90 -20.64 15.25
C THR A 316 -16.55 -19.95 14.99
N GLY A 317 -16.48 -18.95 14.11
CA GLY A 317 -15.27 -18.18 13.82
C GLY A 317 -15.59 -16.69 13.70
N THR A 318 -14.72 -15.92 13.05
CA THR A 318 -14.98 -14.50 12.77
C THR A 318 -16.11 -14.32 11.75
N GLY A 319 -17.01 -13.38 12.01
CA GLY A 319 -18.12 -12.99 11.15
C GLY A 319 -18.12 -11.49 10.79
N PHE A 320 -18.49 -11.18 9.56
CA PHE A 320 -18.71 -9.82 9.04
C PHE A 320 -19.98 -9.80 8.20
N TYR A 321 -20.98 -9.03 8.63
CA TYR A 321 -22.31 -8.99 8.02
C TYR A 321 -22.85 -7.56 7.95
N THR A 322 -23.42 -7.21 6.81
CA THR A 322 -24.09 -5.93 6.57
C THR A 322 -25.11 -6.08 5.45
N ASP A 323 -26.19 -5.30 5.49
CA ASP A 323 -27.11 -5.07 4.37
C ASP A 323 -26.65 -3.92 3.44
N GLY A 324 -25.59 -3.20 3.83
CA GLY A 324 -25.11 -1.96 3.22
C GLY A 324 -25.21 -0.74 4.14
N THR A 325 -25.98 -0.82 5.23
CA THR A 325 -26.26 0.29 6.17
C THR A 325 -26.05 -0.08 7.63
N GLN A 326 -26.35 -1.34 7.99
CA GLN A 326 -26.24 -1.91 9.33
C GLN A 326 -25.00 -2.80 9.46
N VAL A 327 -24.52 -3.03 10.68
CA VAL A 327 -23.34 -3.86 10.94
C VAL A 327 -23.66 -4.92 11.98
N VAL A 328 -23.32 -6.17 11.70
CA VAL A 328 -23.16 -7.22 12.72
C VAL A 328 -21.82 -7.91 12.50
N GLN A 329 -20.98 -7.91 13.52
CA GLN A 329 -19.58 -8.34 13.41
C GLN A 329 -19.15 -9.05 14.70
N TRP A 330 -18.38 -10.14 14.62
CA TRP A 330 -17.75 -10.77 15.79
C TRP A 330 -16.43 -11.45 15.44
N ASN A 331 -15.52 -11.56 16.41
CA ASN A 331 -14.22 -12.23 16.25
C ASN A 331 -14.24 -13.73 16.63
N ALA A 332 -13.12 -14.41 16.37
CA ALA A 332 -12.97 -15.84 16.66
C ALA A 332 -13.01 -16.19 18.17
N ASP A 333 -12.72 -15.23 19.06
CA ASP A 333 -12.90 -15.38 20.52
C ASP A 333 -14.35 -15.10 20.98
N GLY A 334 -15.25 -14.75 20.06
CA GLY A 334 -16.69 -14.56 20.32
C GLY A 334 -17.10 -13.16 20.78
N LYS A 335 -16.20 -12.16 20.75
CA LYS A 335 -16.56 -10.76 21.03
C LYS A 335 -17.05 -10.07 19.76
N GLY A 336 -18.24 -9.49 19.82
CA GLY A 336 -18.86 -8.83 18.69
C GLY A 336 -19.57 -7.53 19.01
N VAL A 337 -20.13 -6.94 17.96
CA VAL A 337 -20.79 -5.65 17.93
C VAL A 337 -21.98 -5.67 16.97
N THR A 338 -22.93 -4.79 17.23
CA THR A 338 -24.05 -4.48 16.34
C THR A 338 -24.16 -2.97 16.16
N PHE A 339 -24.41 -2.53 14.93
CA PHE A 339 -24.99 -1.23 14.60
C PHE A 339 -26.28 -1.51 13.83
N VAL A 340 -27.41 -1.48 14.54
CA VAL A 340 -28.74 -1.86 14.04
C VAL A 340 -29.71 -0.76 14.46
N ASP A 341 -30.62 -0.35 13.56
CA ASP A 341 -31.57 0.76 13.80
C ASP A 341 -30.91 2.06 14.32
N GLY A 342 -29.66 2.33 13.92
CA GLY A 342 -28.88 3.48 14.36
C GLY A 342 -28.24 3.36 15.75
N GLN A 343 -28.38 2.21 16.44
CA GLN A 343 -27.88 1.99 17.79
C GLN A 343 -26.66 1.05 17.82
N TRP A 344 -25.63 1.46 18.56
CA TRP A 344 -24.46 0.63 18.85
C TRP A 344 -24.69 -0.26 20.06
N ALA A 345 -24.25 -1.51 19.99
CA ALA A 345 -24.13 -2.39 21.16
C ALA A 345 -22.99 -3.39 20.99
N THR A 346 -22.46 -3.88 22.11
CA THR A 346 -21.62 -5.09 22.15
C THR A 346 -22.50 -6.32 22.24
N ILE A 347 -22.10 -7.42 21.61
CA ILE A 347 -22.81 -8.71 21.65
C ILE A 347 -21.83 -9.86 21.81
N SER A 348 -22.19 -10.88 22.59
CA SER A 348 -21.47 -12.16 22.59
C SER A 348 -21.91 -13.00 21.40
N ARG A 349 -20.97 -13.70 20.75
CA ARG A 349 -21.30 -14.75 19.76
C ARG A 349 -22.27 -15.79 20.30
N ASP A 350 -22.23 -16.06 21.60
CA ASP A 350 -23.11 -17.07 22.21
C ASP A 350 -24.57 -16.55 22.34
N GLU A 351 -24.81 -15.25 22.10
CA GLU A 351 -26.13 -14.64 21.91
C GLU A 351 -26.52 -14.52 20.42
N LEU A 352 -25.74 -15.06 19.47
CA LEU A 352 -26.01 -14.95 18.03
C LEU A 352 -26.53 -16.26 17.43
N GLY A 353 -27.71 -16.18 16.82
CA GLY A 353 -28.22 -17.16 15.87
C GLY A 353 -27.84 -16.77 14.43
N LEU A 354 -27.45 -17.75 13.63
CA LEU A 354 -27.17 -17.56 12.20
C LEU A 354 -27.83 -18.68 11.40
N THR A 355 -28.76 -18.31 10.52
CA THR A 355 -29.40 -19.20 9.55
C THR A 355 -28.97 -18.80 8.15
N ARG A 356 -28.66 -19.79 7.29
CA ARG A 356 -28.40 -19.56 5.86
C ARG A 356 -29.53 -20.21 5.06
N ALA A 357 -30.25 -19.42 4.29
CA ALA A 357 -31.31 -19.92 3.41
C ALA A 357 -30.73 -20.57 2.14
N ARG A 358 -31.59 -21.23 1.36
CA ARG A 358 -31.19 -21.96 0.14
C ARG A 358 -30.82 -21.03 -1.03
N ASP A 359 -31.39 -19.83 -1.06
CA ASP A 359 -31.03 -18.76 -2.00
C ASP A 359 -29.66 -18.11 -1.70
N GLY A 360 -29.11 -18.35 -0.50
CA GLY A 360 -27.84 -17.81 -0.02
C GLY A 360 -27.97 -16.58 0.88
N SER A 361 -29.18 -16.09 1.14
CA SER A 361 -29.42 -15.07 2.17
C SER A 361 -29.04 -15.59 3.56
N VAL A 362 -28.78 -14.65 4.46
CA VAL A 362 -28.40 -14.93 5.85
C VAL A 362 -29.30 -14.17 6.80
N ASP A 363 -30.01 -14.89 7.64
CA ASP A 363 -30.73 -14.33 8.78
C ASP A 363 -29.85 -14.40 10.02
N LEU A 364 -29.58 -13.25 10.62
CA LEU A 364 -28.99 -13.13 11.95
C LEU A 364 -30.09 -12.81 12.95
N ALA A 365 -30.01 -13.46 14.10
CA ALA A 365 -30.90 -13.24 15.23
C ALA A 365 -30.10 -13.06 16.53
N ARG A 366 -30.59 -12.23 17.45
CA ARG A 366 -30.12 -12.24 18.84
C ARG A 366 -30.93 -13.27 19.62
N VAL A 367 -30.25 -14.25 20.20
CA VAL A 367 -30.82 -15.34 20.99
C VAL A 367 -30.60 -15.03 22.46
N VAL A 368 -31.69 -14.81 23.20
CA VAL A 368 -31.67 -14.57 24.66
C VAL A 368 -32.65 -15.55 25.30
N GLU A 369 -32.18 -16.33 26.28
CA GLU A 369 -32.98 -17.34 27.00
C GLU A 369 -33.68 -18.38 26.07
N GLY A 370 -33.16 -18.56 24.85
CA GLY A 370 -33.73 -19.44 23.82
C GLY A 370 -34.71 -18.76 22.87
N GLU A 371 -35.13 -17.52 23.13
CA GLU A 371 -35.92 -16.72 22.20
C GLU A 371 -34.99 -16.04 21.17
N GLY A 372 -35.19 -16.36 19.88
CA GLY A 372 -34.52 -15.70 18.77
C GLY A 372 -35.30 -14.47 18.28
N ARG A 373 -34.72 -13.28 18.42
CA ARG A 373 -35.24 -12.03 17.85
C ARG A 373 -34.46 -11.67 16.59
N PRO A 374 -35.11 -11.33 15.44
CA PRO A 374 -34.40 -10.89 14.25
C PRO A 374 -33.46 -9.73 14.55
N LEU A 375 -32.27 -9.76 13.94
CA LEU A 375 -31.21 -8.76 14.14
C LEU A 375 -30.78 -8.13 12.81
N LEU A 376 -30.56 -8.93 11.78
CA LEU A 376 -30.22 -8.45 10.44
C LEU A 376 -30.57 -9.53 9.40
N HIS A 377 -31.32 -9.15 8.36
CA HIS A 377 -31.42 -9.95 7.14
C HIS A 377 -30.36 -9.46 6.15
N VAL A 378 -29.55 -10.37 5.62
CA VAL A 378 -28.57 -10.07 4.58
C VAL A 378 -28.94 -10.85 3.33
N GLU A 379 -29.38 -10.11 2.31
CA GLU A 379 -29.60 -10.62 0.95
C GLU A 379 -28.39 -11.43 0.47
N PRO A 380 -28.59 -12.47 -0.38
CA PRO A 380 -27.46 -13.24 -0.91
C PRO A 380 -26.57 -12.26 -1.66
N ALA A 381 -25.34 -12.06 -1.16
CA ALA A 381 -24.41 -11.07 -1.70
C ALA A 381 -24.37 -11.21 -3.22
N VAL A 382 -24.96 -10.23 -3.93
CA VAL A 382 -25.45 -10.44 -5.29
C VAL A 382 -24.29 -10.96 -6.11
N ARG A 383 -24.40 -12.24 -6.51
CA ARG A 383 -23.63 -12.76 -7.62
C ARG A 383 -24.16 -12.02 -8.84
N VAL A 384 -23.63 -10.82 -9.05
CA VAL A 384 -23.61 -10.18 -10.36
C VAL A 384 -23.10 -11.30 -11.25
N ALA A 385 -23.96 -11.75 -12.15
CA ALA A 385 -23.66 -12.91 -12.97
C ALA A 385 -22.28 -12.68 -13.58
N THR A 386 -21.46 -13.73 -13.64
CA THR A 386 -20.14 -13.70 -14.28
C THR A 386 -20.32 -13.68 -15.80
N GLU A 387 -21.03 -12.66 -16.26
CA GLU A 387 -21.29 -12.24 -17.63
C GLU A 387 -21.06 -10.72 -17.63
N ALA A 388 -19.99 -10.28 -18.30
CA ALA A 388 -19.56 -8.89 -18.49
C ALA A 388 -18.93 -8.09 -17.31
N VAL A 389 -18.58 -8.68 -16.15
CA VAL A 389 -17.72 -8.02 -15.15
C VAL A 389 -16.54 -8.92 -14.72
N GLY A 390 -15.32 -8.50 -15.07
CA GLY A 390 -14.09 -9.26 -14.82
C GLY A 390 -13.78 -9.50 -13.33
N ARG A 391 -13.11 -10.63 -13.03
CA ARG A 391 -12.66 -10.96 -11.67
C ARG A 391 -11.61 -9.95 -11.17
N ALA A 392 -11.54 -9.74 -9.87
CA ALA A 392 -10.48 -8.92 -9.27
C ALA A 392 -9.11 -9.60 -9.43
N LEU A 393 -8.11 -8.84 -9.89
CA LEU A 393 -6.75 -9.33 -10.17
C LEU A 393 -5.80 -8.90 -9.06
N ARG A 394 -4.83 -9.77 -8.74
CA ARG A 394 -3.95 -9.65 -7.58
C ARG A 394 -2.61 -10.36 -7.82
N PRO A 395 -1.55 -10.07 -7.05
CA PRO A 395 -0.27 -10.78 -7.17
C PRO A 395 -0.41 -12.30 -7.20
N GLY A 396 0.26 -12.94 -8.16
CA GLY A 396 0.16 -14.38 -8.43
C GLY A 396 -1.11 -14.82 -9.16
N ALA A 397 -2.00 -13.91 -9.57
CA ALA A 397 -3.01 -14.22 -10.58
C ALA A 397 -2.34 -14.40 -11.95
N GLN A 398 -2.85 -15.34 -12.73
CA GLN A 398 -2.42 -15.58 -14.11
C GLN A 398 -3.64 -15.60 -15.02
N GLY A 399 -3.51 -15.13 -16.26
CA GLY A 399 -4.52 -15.28 -17.31
C GLY A 399 -4.67 -14.08 -18.24
N GLU A 400 -5.58 -14.25 -19.20
CA GLU A 400 -5.88 -13.30 -20.27
C GLU A 400 -6.36 -11.93 -19.75
N ASP A 401 -7.07 -11.89 -18.63
CA ASP A 401 -7.50 -10.65 -17.98
C ASP A 401 -6.34 -9.88 -17.30
N VAL A 402 -5.33 -10.59 -16.81
CA VAL A 402 -4.06 -9.97 -16.37
C VAL A 402 -3.30 -9.39 -17.55
N ARG A 403 -3.28 -10.10 -18.70
CA ARG A 403 -2.64 -9.60 -19.93
C ARG A 403 -3.29 -8.31 -20.41
N GLN A 404 -4.63 -8.27 -20.45
CA GLN A 404 -5.39 -7.07 -20.82
C GLN A 404 -5.14 -5.90 -19.87
N LEU A 405 -5.06 -6.15 -18.56
CA LEU A 405 -4.69 -5.13 -17.57
C LEU A 405 -3.26 -4.60 -17.82
N GLN A 406 -2.28 -5.48 -18.04
CA GLN A 406 -0.90 -5.09 -18.36
C GLN A 406 -0.85 -4.20 -19.61
N GLU A 407 -1.57 -4.58 -20.68
CA GLU A 407 -1.66 -3.79 -21.92
C GLU A 407 -2.33 -2.43 -21.71
N GLN A 408 -3.39 -2.36 -20.91
CA GLN A 408 -4.06 -1.08 -20.59
C GLN A 408 -3.14 -0.16 -19.79
N LEU A 409 -2.45 -0.68 -18.77
CA LEU A 409 -1.47 0.08 -18.00
C LEU A 409 -0.29 0.57 -18.86
N MET A 410 0.21 -0.27 -19.77
CA MET A 410 1.23 0.11 -20.76
C MET A 410 0.76 1.24 -21.67
N ARG A 411 -0.47 1.17 -22.20
CA ARG A 411 -1.06 2.22 -23.06
C ARG A 411 -1.19 3.55 -22.32
N LEU A 412 -1.46 3.51 -21.02
CA LEU A 412 -1.53 4.66 -20.14
C LEU A 412 -0.17 5.16 -19.65
N GLY A 413 0.94 4.50 -20.02
CA GLY A 413 2.31 4.92 -19.70
C GLY A 413 2.87 4.35 -18.38
N TYR A 414 2.16 3.45 -17.70
CA TYR A 414 2.62 2.87 -16.44
C TYR A 414 3.67 1.76 -16.64
N ALA A 415 4.67 1.78 -15.78
CA ALA A 415 5.87 0.94 -15.81
C ALA A 415 6.07 0.21 -14.46
N ASP A 416 7.02 -0.71 -14.41
CA ASP A 416 7.41 -1.35 -13.15
C ASP A 416 8.15 -0.39 -12.20
N ALA A 417 8.44 -0.84 -10.97
CA ALA A 417 9.14 -0.06 -9.95
C ALA A 417 10.61 0.32 -10.31
N GLN A 418 11.13 -0.14 -11.45
CA GLN A 418 12.43 0.24 -11.99
C GLN A 418 12.29 1.16 -13.22
N GLY A 419 11.08 1.57 -13.58
CA GLY A 419 10.79 2.38 -14.76
C GLY A 419 10.88 1.60 -16.08
N ARG A 420 10.87 0.26 -16.03
CA ARG A 420 10.89 -0.59 -17.22
C ARG A 420 9.46 -0.83 -17.70
N PRO A 421 9.21 -0.88 -19.02
CA PRO A 421 7.89 -1.24 -19.55
C PRO A 421 7.42 -2.58 -18.97
N LEU A 422 6.11 -2.68 -18.69
CA LEU A 422 5.52 -3.97 -18.37
C LEU A 422 5.65 -4.93 -19.56
N HIS A 423 5.68 -6.21 -19.25
CA HIS A 423 5.53 -7.28 -20.21
C HIS A 423 4.12 -7.85 -20.09
N ALA A 424 3.40 -7.98 -21.20
CA ALA A 424 2.04 -8.50 -21.23
C ALA A 424 2.04 -10.03 -21.36
N ASP A 425 2.61 -10.71 -20.38
CA ASP A 425 2.67 -12.19 -20.28
C ASP A 425 1.38 -12.81 -19.72
N GLY A 426 0.52 -12.01 -19.08
CA GLY A 426 -0.60 -12.51 -18.32
C GLY A 426 -0.24 -12.96 -16.90
N ASP A 427 0.97 -12.66 -16.40
CA ASP A 427 1.40 -12.96 -15.03
C ASP A 427 1.36 -11.71 -14.14
N TYR A 428 0.60 -11.75 -13.05
CA TYR A 428 0.50 -10.63 -12.11
C TYR A 428 1.70 -10.67 -11.15
N GLY A 429 2.88 -10.40 -11.69
CA GLY A 429 4.14 -10.31 -10.96
C GLY A 429 4.34 -8.97 -10.25
N PRO A 430 5.49 -8.78 -9.58
CA PRO A 430 5.82 -7.54 -8.86
C PRO A 430 5.82 -6.29 -9.76
N GLY A 431 6.18 -6.42 -11.04
CA GLY A 431 6.13 -5.31 -12.00
C GLY A 431 4.70 -4.85 -12.27
N THR A 432 3.79 -5.77 -12.60
CA THR A 432 2.36 -5.51 -12.76
C THR A 432 1.77 -4.88 -11.49
N GLN A 433 2.15 -5.38 -10.30
CA GLN A 433 1.70 -4.80 -9.04
C GLN A 433 2.18 -3.35 -8.83
N ALA A 434 3.43 -3.04 -9.18
CA ALA A 434 3.98 -1.68 -9.07
C ALA A 434 3.27 -0.71 -10.02
N ALA A 435 3.04 -1.11 -11.27
CA ALA A 435 2.29 -0.30 -12.24
C ALA A 435 0.84 -0.06 -11.80
N VAL A 436 0.16 -1.08 -11.25
CA VAL A 436 -1.19 -0.91 -10.68
C VAL A 436 -1.19 0.09 -9.53
N ARG A 437 -0.18 0.07 -8.65
CA ARG A 437 -0.05 1.08 -7.57
C ARG A 437 0.22 2.47 -8.09
N ALA A 438 1.05 2.62 -9.12
CA ALA A 438 1.28 3.90 -9.77
C ALA A 438 -0.04 4.43 -10.37
N PHE A 439 -0.76 3.60 -11.13
CA PHE A 439 -2.10 3.94 -11.64
C PHE A 439 -3.06 4.34 -10.53
N GLN A 440 -3.12 3.57 -9.44
CA GLN A 440 -4.00 3.87 -8.32
C GLN A 440 -3.67 5.24 -7.69
N ARG A 441 -2.39 5.55 -7.45
CA ARG A 441 -1.96 6.86 -6.92
C ARG A 441 -2.34 8.02 -7.84
N ASP A 442 -2.13 7.86 -9.14
CA ASP A 442 -2.33 8.93 -10.13
C ASP A 442 -3.82 9.17 -10.45
N HIS A 443 -4.70 8.27 -10.03
CA HIS A 443 -6.16 8.33 -10.20
C HIS A 443 -6.93 8.42 -8.86
N ASP A 444 -6.28 8.85 -7.78
CA ASP A 444 -6.86 9.02 -6.43
C ASP A 444 -7.60 7.77 -5.89
N LEU A 445 -7.07 6.59 -6.22
CA LEU A 445 -7.52 5.30 -5.70
C LEU A 445 -6.59 4.78 -4.60
N VAL A 446 -7.10 3.92 -3.74
CA VAL A 446 -6.30 3.22 -2.72
C VAL A 446 -5.14 2.46 -3.38
N ALA A 447 -3.89 2.87 -3.12
CA ALA A 447 -2.68 2.44 -3.82
C ALA A 447 -2.17 1.04 -3.40
N ASP A 448 -3.08 0.08 -3.37
CA ASP A 448 -2.93 -1.16 -2.65
C ASP A 448 -2.28 -2.28 -3.50
N GLY A 449 -2.22 -2.10 -4.82
CA GLY A 449 -1.69 -3.02 -5.82
C GLY A 449 -2.65 -4.14 -6.22
N LEU A 450 -3.93 -4.04 -5.87
CA LEU A 450 -4.99 -4.98 -6.24
C LEU A 450 -5.93 -4.34 -7.27
N SER A 451 -6.12 -5.02 -8.39
CA SER A 451 -7.04 -4.56 -9.43
C SER A 451 -8.46 -5.06 -9.16
N GLY A 452 -9.10 -4.42 -8.17
CA GLY A 452 -10.52 -4.60 -7.86
C GLY A 452 -11.44 -3.97 -8.91
N ARG A 453 -12.77 -4.05 -8.71
CA ARG A 453 -13.75 -3.51 -9.68
C ARG A 453 -13.56 -2.02 -9.95
N GLN A 454 -13.25 -1.22 -8.92
CA GLN A 454 -13.00 0.21 -9.04
C GLN A 454 -11.71 0.50 -9.84
N THR A 455 -10.60 -0.16 -9.49
CA THR A 455 -9.34 -0.07 -10.26
C THR A 455 -9.54 -0.44 -11.72
N LEU A 456 -10.18 -1.59 -12.01
CA LEU A 456 -10.42 -2.05 -13.38
C LEU A 456 -11.40 -1.14 -14.16
N ALA A 457 -12.37 -0.53 -13.48
CA ALA A 457 -13.26 0.45 -14.11
C ALA A 457 -12.53 1.76 -14.42
N SER A 458 -11.71 2.25 -13.49
CA SER A 458 -10.91 3.46 -13.66
C SER A 458 -9.83 3.28 -14.74
N VAL A 459 -9.16 2.12 -14.82
CA VAL A 459 -8.21 1.79 -15.91
C VAL A 459 -8.91 1.83 -17.27
N ARG A 460 -10.10 1.22 -17.39
CA ARG A 460 -10.88 1.28 -18.64
C ARG A 460 -11.27 2.72 -18.98
N GLN A 461 -11.84 3.46 -18.03
CA GLN A 461 -12.22 4.86 -18.24
C GLN A 461 -11.02 5.73 -18.63
N ALA A 462 -9.86 5.53 -18.01
CA ALA A 462 -8.64 6.27 -18.37
C ALA A 462 -8.16 5.94 -19.79
N VAL A 463 -8.30 4.69 -20.25
CA VAL A 463 -8.03 4.30 -21.65
C VAL A 463 -9.05 4.94 -22.58
N ASP A 464 -10.34 4.88 -22.25
CA ASP A 464 -11.42 5.47 -23.06
C ASP A 464 -11.27 7.01 -23.16
N ASP A 465 -10.95 7.69 -22.05
CA ASP A 465 -10.67 9.13 -22.01
C ASP A 465 -9.42 9.50 -22.81
N ARG A 466 -8.36 8.69 -22.73
CA ARG A 466 -7.14 8.86 -23.54
C ARG A 466 -7.44 8.71 -25.03
N ASP A 467 -8.17 7.66 -25.41
CA ASP A 467 -8.46 7.35 -26.81
C ASP A 467 -9.48 8.36 -27.39
N ALA A 468 -10.41 8.88 -26.58
CA ALA A 468 -11.30 9.99 -26.93
C ALA A 468 -10.54 11.33 -27.09
N ARG A 469 -9.57 11.63 -26.21
CA ARG A 469 -8.66 12.78 -26.35
C ARG A 469 -7.83 12.66 -27.62
N PHE A 470 -7.31 11.47 -27.93
CA PHE A 470 -6.56 11.19 -29.15
C PHE A 470 -7.43 11.43 -30.40
N ALA A 471 -8.67 10.92 -30.42
CA ALA A 471 -9.62 11.12 -31.52
C ALA A 471 -10.05 12.59 -31.70
N SER A 472 -10.14 13.37 -30.60
CA SER A 472 -10.42 14.80 -30.65
C SER A 472 -9.22 15.63 -31.14
N ALA A 473 -8.02 15.30 -30.65
CA ALA A 473 -6.75 15.93 -31.05
C ALA A 473 -6.36 15.68 -32.51
N HIS A 474 -6.95 14.69 -33.17
CA HIS A 474 -6.75 14.43 -34.60
C HIS A 474 -7.54 15.36 -35.55
N ARG A 475 -8.40 16.27 -35.04
CA ARG A 475 -9.13 17.24 -35.90
C ARG A 475 -8.43 18.58 -36.16
N PRO A 476 -7.62 19.17 -35.25
CA PRO A 476 -6.90 20.43 -35.54
C PRO A 476 -5.61 20.28 -36.36
N HIS A 477 -5.14 19.05 -36.61
CA HIS A 477 -3.76 18.80 -37.04
C HIS A 477 -3.49 19.07 -38.54
N ASP A 478 -4.49 18.88 -39.42
CA ASP A 478 -4.32 19.10 -40.87
C ASP A 478 -4.05 20.58 -41.23
N GLU A 479 -4.61 21.53 -40.46
CA GLU A 479 -4.36 22.96 -40.64
C GLU A 479 -2.97 23.39 -40.14
N VAL A 480 -2.48 22.79 -39.04
CA VAL A 480 -1.17 23.10 -38.47
C VAL A 480 -0.04 22.58 -39.36
N LEU A 481 -0.15 21.35 -39.89
CA LEU A 481 0.81 20.83 -40.87
C LEU A 481 0.81 21.64 -42.18
N ALA A 482 -0.33 22.20 -42.59
CA ALA A 482 -0.38 23.09 -43.75
C ALA A 482 0.38 24.41 -43.50
N ALA A 483 0.30 24.97 -42.29
CA ALA A 483 1.05 26.18 -41.92
C ALA A 483 2.58 25.98 -41.94
N TYR A 484 3.07 24.80 -41.53
CA TYR A 484 4.52 24.50 -41.54
C TYR A 484 5.10 24.24 -42.94
N ARG A 485 4.28 23.87 -43.93
CA ARG A 485 4.73 23.67 -45.33
C ARG A 485 4.97 24.98 -46.11
N GLY A 486 4.55 26.13 -45.56
CA GLY A 486 4.61 27.43 -46.23
C GLY A 486 5.87 28.28 -45.96
N ILE A 487 6.84 27.78 -45.20
CA ILE A 487 8.02 28.57 -44.76
C ILE A 487 9.24 28.20 -45.63
N GLU A 488 9.55 29.06 -46.61
CA GLU A 488 10.74 28.94 -47.47
C GLU A 488 12.06 29.02 -46.65
N PRO A 489 13.10 28.21 -46.98
CA PRO A 489 14.33 28.15 -46.21
C PRO A 489 15.29 29.31 -46.53
N ALA A 490 15.37 30.29 -45.63
CA ALA A 490 16.39 31.34 -45.67
C ALA A 490 17.80 30.78 -45.36
N THR A 491 18.49 30.35 -46.42
CA THR A 491 19.95 30.10 -46.58
C THR A 491 20.81 29.99 -45.32
N VAL A 492 21.34 28.78 -45.09
CA VAL A 492 22.46 28.50 -44.17
C VAL A 492 23.72 29.30 -44.56
N GLY A 493 24.32 30.03 -43.61
CA GLY A 493 25.51 30.84 -43.87
C GLY A 493 26.37 31.14 -42.63
N ARG A 494 27.27 30.21 -42.28
CA ARG A 494 28.50 30.35 -41.46
C ARG A 494 28.64 31.53 -40.48
N SER A 495 28.75 31.21 -39.18
CA SER A 495 29.30 32.14 -38.18
C SER A 495 30.79 32.47 -38.41
N PRO A 496 31.21 33.73 -38.29
CA PRO A 496 32.57 34.14 -37.94
C PRO A 496 32.68 34.53 -36.44
N PRO A 497 33.90 34.68 -35.89
CA PRO A 497 34.14 34.75 -34.44
C PRO A 497 34.02 36.16 -33.82
N VAL A 498 34.06 36.17 -32.49
CA VAL A 498 34.02 37.36 -31.61
C VAL A 498 35.29 38.21 -31.74
N GLU A 499 35.15 39.52 -32.04
CA GLU A 499 35.87 40.61 -31.34
C GLU A 499 35.44 42.05 -31.78
N ALA A 500 35.56 42.98 -30.83
CA ALA A 500 35.73 44.44 -30.96
C ALA A 500 34.62 45.38 -31.52
N ARG A 501 34.06 46.16 -30.56
CA ARG A 501 33.71 47.62 -30.60
C ARG A 501 32.48 48.15 -31.35
N MET A 502 31.52 48.61 -30.54
CA MET A 502 30.89 49.95 -30.53
C MET A 502 30.69 50.69 -31.88
N ASP A 503 29.43 50.92 -32.26
CA ASP A 503 28.80 52.23 -31.99
C ASP A 503 27.26 52.26 -32.12
N ALA A 504 26.67 53.07 -31.23
CA ALA A 504 25.27 53.48 -31.02
C ALA A 504 24.16 53.21 -32.07
N ARG A 505 23.08 52.50 -31.64
CA ARG A 505 21.77 53.14 -31.31
C ARG A 505 20.68 52.18 -30.76
N THR A 506 20.02 52.65 -29.69
CA THR A 506 18.74 52.20 -29.08
C THR A 506 18.13 53.47 -28.43
N PRO A 507 16.82 53.60 -28.09
CA PRO A 507 15.63 52.74 -28.26
C PRO A 507 14.47 53.54 -28.97
N PRO A 508 13.14 53.30 -28.77
CA PRO A 508 12.33 52.11 -28.41
C PRO A 508 11.47 51.66 -29.65
N GLU A 509 10.49 50.74 -29.69
CA GLU A 509 9.40 50.32 -28.78
C GLU A 509 8.97 48.85 -29.04
N THR A 510 8.16 48.30 -28.13
CA THR A 510 7.62 46.93 -28.13
C THR A 510 6.08 46.99 -28.14
N ILE A 511 5.39 45.90 -28.52
CA ILE A 511 3.93 45.66 -28.35
C ILE A 511 3.03 46.31 -29.43
N ALA A 512 2.75 45.61 -30.54
CA ALA A 512 1.59 45.84 -31.43
C ALA A 512 1.37 44.69 -32.44
N ALA A 513 0.86 43.53 -31.99
CA ALA A 513 0.45 42.44 -32.90
C ALA A 513 -0.57 41.43 -32.31
N TYR A 514 -0.77 41.42 -30.99
CA TYR A 514 -1.62 40.42 -30.31
C TYR A 514 -3.04 40.93 -29.94
N GLU A 515 -3.41 42.15 -30.32
CA GLU A 515 -4.68 42.80 -29.92
C GLU A 515 -5.65 43.07 -31.07
N SER A 516 -5.38 42.61 -32.31
CA SER A 516 -6.17 43.01 -33.50
C SER A 516 -7.27 42.02 -33.93
N LEU A 517 -7.90 41.31 -32.99
CA LEU A 517 -9.12 40.50 -33.24
C LEU A 517 -10.16 40.69 -32.12
N GLU A 518 -10.85 41.82 -32.18
CA GLU A 518 -12.05 42.16 -31.38
C GLU A 518 -13.33 41.50 -31.96
N PRO A 519 -14.46 41.43 -31.19
CA PRO A 519 -15.43 40.33 -31.30
C PRO A 519 -16.75 40.67 -32.01
N VAL A 520 -17.57 39.64 -32.26
CA VAL A 520 -18.98 39.78 -32.70
C VAL A 520 -19.96 39.18 -31.69
N THR A 521 -20.99 39.96 -31.33
CA THR A 521 -22.12 39.60 -30.44
C THR A 521 -23.39 40.35 -30.90
N ARG A 522 -24.64 40.11 -30.46
CA ARG A 522 -25.24 39.16 -29.49
C ARG A 522 -26.75 39.04 -29.80
N SER A 523 -27.35 37.84 -29.92
CA SER A 523 -28.82 37.69 -29.97
C SER A 523 -29.26 36.23 -29.73
N ALA A 524 -30.18 35.88 -28.81
CA ALA A 524 -30.82 36.63 -27.73
C ALA A 524 -31.18 35.69 -26.55
N ALA A 525 -31.31 36.24 -25.33
CA ALA A 525 -31.70 35.55 -24.09
C ALA A 525 -33.24 35.62 -23.86
N PRO A 526 -33.84 35.13 -22.74
CA PRO A 526 -33.61 35.54 -21.32
C PRO A 526 -33.21 34.34 -20.42
N LEU A 527 -32.93 34.37 -19.11
CA LEU A 527 -32.53 35.34 -18.04
C LEU A 527 -31.93 34.45 -16.88
N LEU A 528 -31.41 34.89 -15.72
CA LEU A 528 -31.52 36.15 -14.98
C LEU A 528 -30.13 36.65 -14.44
N ALA A 529 -29.83 36.57 -13.13
CA ALA A 529 -28.67 37.21 -12.46
C ALA A 529 -28.56 36.77 -10.95
N PRO A 530 -27.56 37.22 -10.14
CA PRO A 530 -26.13 37.56 -10.39
C PRO A 530 -25.13 36.98 -9.34
N ALA A 531 -23.81 37.08 -9.60
CA ALA A 531 -22.73 37.07 -8.58
C ALA A 531 -21.45 37.77 -9.10
N GLU A 532 -20.50 38.08 -8.21
CA GLU A 532 -19.49 39.16 -8.36
C GLU A 532 -18.16 38.78 -9.08
N ALA A 533 -17.34 39.79 -9.37
CA ALA A 533 -16.17 39.71 -10.26
C ALA A 533 -14.83 39.38 -9.55
N PRO A 534 -13.90 38.66 -10.21
CA PRO A 534 -12.55 38.43 -9.70
C PRO A 534 -11.54 39.51 -10.14
N VAL A 535 -10.61 39.83 -9.23
CA VAL A 535 -9.52 40.80 -9.43
C VAL A 535 -8.38 40.19 -10.28
N ALA A 536 -7.75 41.01 -11.12
CA ALA A 536 -6.61 40.61 -11.95
C ALA A 536 -5.40 40.13 -11.14
N ARG A 537 -4.63 39.17 -11.69
CA ARG A 537 -3.33 38.73 -11.16
C ARG A 537 -2.24 39.04 -12.17
N GLU A 538 -1.11 39.54 -11.68
CA GLU A 538 0.08 39.86 -12.48
C GLU A 538 0.71 38.62 -13.16
N PRO A 539 1.46 38.81 -14.25
CA PRO A 539 2.20 37.72 -14.90
C PRO A 539 3.24 37.11 -13.95
N VAL A 540 3.14 35.80 -13.74
CA VAL A 540 4.05 35.04 -12.86
C VAL A 540 5.45 35.01 -13.46
N ALA A 541 6.44 35.51 -12.72
CA ALA A 541 7.85 35.43 -13.11
C ALA A 541 8.36 33.98 -13.15
N VAL A 542 9.25 33.70 -14.10
CA VAL A 542 9.87 32.39 -14.30
C VAL A 542 10.67 31.98 -13.05
N PRO A 543 10.46 30.77 -12.50
CA PRO A 543 11.31 30.26 -11.42
C PRO A 543 12.71 29.91 -11.96
N PRO A 544 13.80 30.32 -11.29
CA PRO A 544 15.15 30.01 -11.75
C PRO A 544 15.44 28.51 -11.51
N GLY A 545 15.65 27.74 -12.58
CA GLY A 545 15.99 26.31 -12.45
C GLY A 545 16.01 25.47 -13.73
N SER A 546 15.38 25.89 -14.83
CA SER A 546 15.52 25.20 -16.12
C SER A 546 16.75 25.73 -16.88
N GLU A 547 17.92 25.15 -16.63
CA GLU A 547 19.04 25.31 -17.55
C GLU A 547 18.62 24.85 -18.96
N ALA A 548 19.05 25.57 -20.00
CA ALA A 548 18.83 25.15 -21.37
C ALA A 548 19.45 23.75 -21.58
N PRO A 549 18.79 22.83 -22.31
CA PRO A 549 19.24 21.45 -22.43
C PRO A 549 20.68 21.39 -22.96
N THR A 550 21.54 20.63 -22.27
CA THR A 550 22.95 20.54 -22.64
C THR A 550 23.11 19.97 -24.05
N ALA A 551 24.22 20.29 -24.72
CA ALA A 551 24.47 19.82 -26.07
C ALA A 551 24.46 18.28 -26.19
N ASP A 552 24.91 17.59 -25.13
CA ASP A 552 24.90 16.13 -25.07
C ASP A 552 23.50 15.55 -24.86
N ALA A 553 22.65 16.19 -24.03
CA ALA A 553 21.25 15.81 -23.87
C ALA A 553 20.45 15.99 -25.18
N THR A 554 20.72 17.09 -25.90
CA THR A 554 20.12 17.35 -27.21
C THR A 554 20.57 16.34 -28.26
N ARG A 555 21.86 15.97 -28.28
CA ARG A 555 22.39 14.94 -29.20
C ARG A 555 21.72 13.59 -29.00
N LEU A 556 21.60 13.17 -27.74
CA LEU A 556 20.96 11.92 -27.37
C LEU A 556 19.46 11.91 -27.71
N LEU A 557 18.78 13.05 -27.65
CA LEU A 557 17.39 13.19 -28.12
C LEU A 557 17.31 13.02 -29.65
N GLN A 558 18.19 13.68 -30.41
CA GLN A 558 18.23 13.58 -31.88
C GLN A 558 18.51 12.13 -32.34
N GLU A 559 19.43 11.42 -31.68
CA GLU A 559 19.73 10.00 -31.94
C GLU A 559 18.52 9.09 -31.69
N ARG A 560 17.75 9.35 -30.63
CA ARG A 560 16.55 8.56 -30.28
C ARG A 560 15.38 8.82 -31.23
N LEU A 561 15.14 10.07 -31.63
CA LEU A 561 14.12 10.39 -32.65
C LEU A 561 14.46 9.73 -33.98
N ASN A 562 15.73 9.76 -34.40
CA ASN A 562 16.20 9.00 -35.57
C ASN A 562 15.99 7.48 -35.44
N THR A 563 16.23 6.92 -34.25
CA THR A 563 16.00 5.49 -33.94
C THR A 563 14.53 5.10 -34.06
N LEU A 564 13.61 6.06 -33.85
CA LEU A 564 12.16 5.90 -34.04
C LEU A 564 11.71 6.19 -35.48
N GLY A 565 12.62 6.55 -36.40
CA GLY A 565 12.27 6.98 -37.76
C GLY A 565 11.63 8.38 -37.82
N ILE A 566 11.70 9.15 -36.73
CA ILE A 566 11.10 10.48 -36.62
C ILE A 566 12.14 11.52 -37.01
N GLY A 567 12.16 11.83 -38.31
CA GLY A 567 13.01 12.84 -38.92
C GLY A 567 12.48 14.27 -38.81
N ASP A 568 13.09 15.16 -39.59
CA ASP A 568 12.67 16.55 -39.80
C ASP A 568 11.29 16.68 -40.49
N ALA A 569 10.91 17.90 -40.85
CA ALA A 569 9.62 18.18 -41.51
C ALA A 569 9.46 17.47 -42.87
N ASP A 570 10.55 17.15 -43.57
CA ASP A 570 10.58 16.38 -44.82
C ASP A 570 10.69 14.86 -44.56
N GLY A 571 10.82 14.43 -43.30
CA GLY A 571 11.04 13.04 -42.89
C GLY A 571 12.50 12.57 -43.04
N ARG A 572 13.47 13.47 -43.19
CA ARG A 572 14.90 13.10 -43.25
C ARG A 572 15.48 12.94 -41.84
N PRO A 573 16.45 12.03 -41.61
CA PRO A 573 17.10 11.89 -40.31
C PRO A 573 17.73 13.20 -39.81
N LEU A 574 17.53 13.50 -38.53
CA LEU A 574 18.11 14.64 -37.82
C LEU A 574 19.63 14.55 -37.76
N ALA A 575 20.30 15.68 -37.89
CA ALA A 575 21.74 15.77 -37.65
C ALA A 575 22.05 15.80 -36.15
N THR A 576 22.88 14.87 -35.67
CA THR A 576 23.16 14.66 -34.23
C THR A 576 24.26 15.59 -33.70
N HIS A 577 24.18 16.88 -34.02
CA HIS A 577 25.15 17.90 -33.58
C HIS A 577 24.89 18.44 -32.16
N GLY A 578 23.75 18.11 -31.55
CA GLY A 578 23.44 18.56 -30.18
C GLY A 578 23.02 20.02 -30.06
N ALA A 579 22.45 20.60 -31.12
CA ALA A 579 21.85 21.94 -31.07
C ALA A 579 20.35 21.83 -31.33
N TYR A 580 19.54 22.48 -30.49
CA TYR A 580 18.07 22.34 -30.47
C TYR A 580 17.42 23.23 -31.54
N ASP A 581 17.69 22.87 -32.79
CA ASP A 581 17.34 23.61 -34.00
C ASP A 581 15.90 23.37 -34.47
N MET A 582 15.54 23.95 -35.62
CA MET A 582 14.19 23.80 -36.18
C MET A 582 13.86 22.37 -36.60
N ALA A 583 14.84 21.60 -37.11
CA ALA A 583 14.64 20.19 -37.45
C ALA A 583 14.29 19.38 -36.19
N THR A 584 15.05 19.59 -35.11
CA THR A 584 14.82 18.96 -33.80
C THR A 584 13.47 19.36 -33.21
N ARG A 585 13.08 20.64 -33.28
CA ARG A 585 11.76 21.13 -32.84
C ARG A 585 10.61 20.48 -33.61
N SER A 586 10.72 20.38 -34.93
CA SER A 586 9.69 19.75 -35.78
C SER A 586 9.56 18.25 -35.50
N ALA A 587 10.68 17.53 -35.31
CA ALA A 587 10.66 16.11 -34.95
C ALA A 587 10.06 15.88 -33.55
N VAL A 588 10.37 16.74 -32.58
CA VAL A 588 9.77 16.68 -31.23
C VAL A 588 8.28 17.02 -31.27
N ALA A 589 7.87 18.05 -32.01
CA ALA A 589 6.47 18.39 -32.20
C ALA A 589 5.69 17.24 -32.85
N ARG A 590 6.30 16.56 -33.84
CA ARG A 590 5.72 15.37 -34.48
C ARG A 590 5.60 14.20 -33.51
N PHE A 591 6.66 13.87 -32.77
CA PHE A 591 6.58 12.86 -31.70
C PHE A 591 5.50 13.22 -30.67
N GLN A 592 5.41 14.48 -30.24
CA GLN A 592 4.38 14.95 -29.32
C GLN A 592 2.97 14.73 -29.88
N SER A 593 2.76 15.05 -31.15
CA SER A 593 1.48 14.83 -31.84
C SER A 593 1.13 13.35 -31.94
N ASP A 594 2.07 12.53 -32.42
CA ASP A 594 1.89 11.09 -32.65
C ASP A 594 1.59 10.33 -31.34
N HIS A 595 1.99 10.88 -30.18
CA HIS A 595 1.84 10.27 -28.85
C HIS A 595 0.88 11.03 -27.91
N GLY A 596 0.17 12.07 -28.41
CA GLY A 596 -0.87 12.77 -27.67
C GLY A 596 -0.40 13.74 -26.57
N PHE A 597 0.85 14.21 -26.64
CA PHE A 597 1.38 15.26 -25.77
C PHE A 597 0.98 16.66 -26.25
N ALA A 598 1.18 17.68 -25.41
CA ALA A 598 1.08 19.07 -25.85
C ALA A 598 2.16 19.37 -26.90
N VAL A 599 1.73 19.70 -28.12
CA VAL A 599 2.63 19.96 -29.26
C VAL A 599 3.28 21.34 -29.10
N THR A 600 4.40 21.36 -28.38
CA THR A 600 5.18 22.59 -28.09
C THR A 600 6.45 22.68 -28.94
N GLY A 601 6.89 21.55 -29.53
CA GLY A 601 8.20 21.42 -30.16
C GLY A 601 9.36 21.56 -29.17
N GLN A 602 9.08 21.59 -27.87
CA GLN A 602 10.07 21.56 -26.79
C GLN A 602 9.93 20.23 -26.04
N ALA A 603 11.02 19.51 -25.88
CA ALA A 603 11.02 18.27 -25.14
C ALA A 603 11.03 18.61 -23.64
N ASP A 604 9.85 18.57 -23.02
CA ASP A 604 9.72 18.59 -21.57
C ASP A 604 10.11 17.23 -20.96
N ALA A 605 10.07 17.13 -19.63
CA ALA A 605 10.47 15.90 -18.93
C ALA A 605 9.66 14.67 -19.37
N SER A 606 8.35 14.84 -19.59
CA SER A 606 7.44 13.79 -20.06
C SER A 606 7.77 13.34 -21.48
N THR A 607 8.00 14.29 -22.39
CA THR A 607 8.41 14.05 -23.77
C THR A 607 9.77 13.35 -23.83
N HIS A 608 10.73 13.79 -23.03
CA HIS A 608 12.08 13.21 -22.97
C HIS A 608 12.09 11.74 -22.53
N GLU A 609 11.30 11.39 -21.50
CA GLU A 609 11.20 10.01 -21.03
C GLU A 609 10.41 9.13 -22.00
N ALA A 610 9.38 9.64 -22.67
CA ALA A 610 8.65 8.91 -23.70
C ALA A 610 9.55 8.56 -24.91
N VAL A 611 10.24 9.55 -25.50
CA VAL A 611 11.20 9.32 -26.62
C VAL A 611 12.30 8.33 -26.23
N LYS A 612 12.81 8.43 -25.00
CA LYS A 612 13.82 7.52 -24.44
C LYS A 612 13.32 6.08 -24.35
N ASN A 613 12.12 5.88 -23.83
CA ASN A 613 11.56 4.55 -23.59
C ASN A 613 11.21 3.86 -24.91
N GLU A 614 10.63 4.57 -25.88
CA GLU A 614 10.31 3.98 -27.16
C GLU A 614 11.55 3.69 -28.02
N ALA A 615 12.53 4.60 -28.07
CA ALA A 615 13.77 4.34 -28.80
C ALA A 615 14.51 3.11 -28.24
N PHE A 616 14.47 2.90 -26.93
CA PHE A 616 14.96 1.68 -26.30
C PHE A 616 14.20 0.44 -26.79
N ILE A 617 12.86 0.47 -26.81
CA ILE A 617 12.03 -0.63 -27.34
C ILE A 617 12.35 -0.92 -28.82
N ALA A 618 12.55 0.11 -29.64
CA ALA A 618 12.94 -0.04 -31.04
C ALA A 618 14.29 -0.77 -31.18
N THR A 619 15.31 -0.41 -30.38
CA THR A 619 16.62 -1.11 -30.39
C THR A 619 16.56 -2.55 -29.86
N LEU A 620 15.52 -2.93 -29.11
CA LEU A 620 15.31 -4.30 -28.67
C LEU A 620 14.63 -5.16 -29.76
N ARG A 621 13.70 -4.59 -30.54
CA ARG A 621 13.06 -5.30 -31.67
C ARG A 621 14.08 -5.68 -32.74
N ASP A 622 14.99 -4.78 -33.08
CA ASP A 622 16.03 -4.96 -34.09
C ASP A 622 17.14 -5.97 -33.68
N ARG A 623 17.14 -6.44 -32.43
CA ARG A 623 18.08 -7.45 -31.90
C ARG A 623 17.51 -8.86 -31.84
N SER A 624 16.33 -9.09 -32.42
CA SER A 624 15.71 -10.43 -32.46
C SER A 624 16.40 -11.30 -33.53
N PRO A 625 16.99 -12.46 -33.18
CA PRO A 625 17.66 -13.30 -34.16
C PRO A 625 16.64 -13.98 -35.07
N THR A 626 16.68 -13.68 -36.37
CA THR A 626 15.86 -14.33 -37.38
C THR A 626 16.20 -15.83 -37.43
N MET A 627 15.29 -16.69 -36.95
CA MET A 627 15.41 -18.13 -37.11
C MET A 627 15.29 -18.50 -38.59
N ALA A 628 16.43 -18.72 -39.25
CA ALA A 628 16.47 -19.51 -40.47
C ALA A 628 16.07 -20.96 -40.14
N ALA A 629 15.19 -21.55 -40.97
CA ALA A 629 14.72 -22.91 -40.75
C ALA A 629 15.83 -23.94 -40.97
N GLU A 630 16.23 -24.66 -39.92
CA GLU A 630 17.10 -25.84 -40.00
C GLU A 630 16.27 -27.05 -40.50
N PRO A 631 16.75 -27.86 -41.46
CA PRO A 631 15.97 -28.97 -42.02
C PRO A 631 15.76 -30.10 -41.00
N ALA A 632 14.59 -30.73 -41.07
CA ALA A 632 14.15 -31.73 -40.10
C ALA A 632 15.10 -32.93 -40.00
N ARG A 633 15.47 -33.30 -38.76
CA ARG A 633 16.21 -34.55 -38.47
C ARG A 633 15.27 -35.76 -38.52
N PRO A 634 15.74 -36.94 -38.98
CA PRO A 634 14.93 -38.15 -39.00
C PRO A 634 14.65 -38.69 -37.59
N ALA A 635 13.57 -39.46 -37.47
CA ALA A 635 13.11 -40.05 -36.21
C ALA A 635 14.10 -41.09 -35.63
N PRO A 636 14.14 -41.27 -34.29
CA PRO A 636 15.08 -42.19 -33.64
C PRO A 636 14.68 -43.67 -33.82
N ASP A 637 15.69 -44.52 -34.01
CA ASP A 637 15.56 -45.97 -34.11
C ASP A 637 15.22 -46.61 -32.75
N THR A 638 14.12 -47.37 -32.70
CA THR A 638 13.67 -48.08 -31.50
C THR A 638 14.25 -49.50 -31.43
N SER A 639 15.58 -49.63 -31.51
CA SER A 639 16.27 -50.89 -31.26
C SER A 639 17.53 -50.69 -30.41
N LEU A 640 17.41 -50.97 -29.10
CA LEU A 640 18.43 -51.42 -28.12
C LEU A 640 17.93 -51.13 -26.70
N ALA A 641 17.56 -52.18 -25.96
CA ALA A 641 17.17 -52.08 -24.55
C ALA A 641 18.32 -52.54 -23.63
N PRO A 642 18.75 -51.75 -22.63
CA PRO A 642 19.71 -52.18 -21.63
C PRO A 642 19.00 -52.86 -20.44
N THR A 643 19.31 -54.14 -20.20
CA THR A 643 18.86 -54.88 -19.01
C THR A 643 19.68 -54.49 -17.77
N TRP A 644 19.03 -54.23 -16.64
CA TRP A 644 19.68 -54.07 -15.34
C TRP A 644 19.21 -55.16 -14.36
N ALA A 645 20.16 -55.83 -13.71
CA ALA A 645 19.92 -56.95 -12.78
C ALA A 645 19.96 -56.49 -11.30
N PRO A 646 19.28 -57.19 -10.37
CA PRO A 646 19.19 -56.78 -8.96
C PRO A 646 20.47 -57.11 -8.16
N ALA A 647 20.71 -56.34 -7.10
CA ALA A 647 21.89 -56.44 -6.24
C ALA A 647 21.83 -57.61 -5.23
N ALA A 648 23.01 -58.15 -4.89
CA ALA A 648 23.18 -59.14 -3.83
C ALA A 648 23.54 -58.46 -2.48
N PRO A 649 23.15 -59.04 -1.33
CA PRO A 649 23.46 -58.50 0.00
C PRO A 649 24.86 -58.90 0.48
N MET A 650 25.48 -58.07 1.32
CA MET A 650 26.67 -58.44 2.09
C MET A 650 26.32 -58.69 3.57
N THR A 651 26.88 -59.77 4.09
CA THR A 651 27.00 -60.10 5.52
C THR A 651 28.19 -59.41 6.16
#